data_AF-A0A944FMQ8-F1
#
_entry.id   AF-A0A944FMQ8-F1
#
_cell.length_a   1.000
_cell.length_b   1.000
_cell.length_c   1.000
_cell.angle_alpha   90.00
_cell.angle_beta   90.00
_cell.angle_gamma   90.00
#
_symmetry.space_group_name_H-M   'P 1'
#
loop_
_entity.id
_entity.type
_entity.pdbx_description
1 polymer ?
#
loop_
_entity_poly.entity_id
_entity_poly.type
_entity_poly.pdbx_seq_one_letter_code
_entity_poly.pdbx_strand_id
1 'polypeptide(L)'
;MPDLPTPEGKIFPRNLTARADHVVRGNPAGSRPESGVDNCFPGLEFDQRNLDKAFFPGLTVDFQRRSGSRVLTVHGGAAAELGLTQADVDDPDSPLYIWGLCGRTTVDQTEFSAPVIDCAGLDGLDVWRRVHDLLPGRVAVLLGPGPGASSEGTLAVGDLGALRRNNAGFVRRGPSGGFELAVLVADRARYLDEDGVIDPETYQPGDLTLSLCAPWQYDFRDCGCWYWAASKPDVTSSADGGVAQMNFLRRDRRPAADLDSDATEPGSDQGRRTLLEFTYPGLISDWDVLPVVLNDREDDALGTPGPSAVQPMDRARVIEELKRLATVEHALCVEYLFAHYSLNAPLELPEGASAQTTLIHTAAAEVFAVAVDEMRHLRWVNEALGTLGEPAVLGRAAEIERDGVHPFALRPLTAEQLQWFIDVEAPSQEVGTGIDGMYVQLHETLVKKPELFAESDRLAHLIKLIIDEGGDHFRRFTAVKSHLAALTPQQYLRDLGPGTGTPLQTQLLTLSDQYYALLLGMLRPTFELGDRAGGVLIEQSRRTMTNLHEINHILAAGGVAPRFTLPAWLTGPGAGGGAAVADGQFTRAAALAAIQAHAAIFALGSPGARALATRHRVDVEALLAVLTMHDGGGADGDG
;
A
#
# COMPACT_ATOMS: atom_id res chain seq x y z
N MET A 1 18.98 -23.08 -17.42
CA MET A 1 20.19 -22.27 -17.18
C MET A 1 21.02 -22.99 -16.13
N PRO A 2 22.36 -23.01 -16.21
CA PRO A 2 23.17 -23.65 -15.19
C PRO A 2 23.11 -22.83 -13.88
N ASP A 3 22.93 -23.53 -12.76
CA ASP A 3 22.92 -22.97 -11.40
C ASP A 3 24.22 -22.21 -11.15
N LEU A 4 24.12 -20.89 -11.02
CA LEU A 4 25.19 -20.08 -10.46
C LEU A 4 25.05 -20.06 -8.93
N PRO A 5 26.14 -20.29 -8.17
CA PRO A 5 26.10 -20.17 -6.73
C PRO A 5 25.74 -18.75 -6.31
N THR A 6 24.96 -18.65 -5.23
CA THR A 6 24.51 -17.37 -4.68
C THR A 6 25.73 -16.58 -4.18
N PRO A 7 25.91 -15.30 -4.53
CA PRO A 7 27.08 -14.52 -4.08
C PRO A 7 27.12 -14.40 -2.55
N GLU A 8 28.29 -14.60 -1.96
CA GLU A 8 28.55 -14.22 -0.56
C GLU A 8 28.36 -12.70 -0.40
N GLY A 9 27.62 -12.29 0.63
CA GLY A 9 27.31 -10.88 0.90
C GLY A 9 25.95 -10.41 0.39
N LYS A 10 25.04 -11.33 0.02
CA LYS A 10 23.66 -10.97 -0.27
C LYS A 10 23.01 -10.39 0.99
N ILE A 11 22.76 -9.08 0.98
CA ILE A 11 22.01 -8.38 2.03
C ILE A 11 20.56 -8.86 1.93
N PHE A 12 20.13 -9.62 2.93
CA PHE A 12 18.73 -9.97 3.08
C PHE A 12 18.04 -8.82 3.82
N PRO A 13 17.06 -8.12 3.23
CA PRO A 13 16.24 -7.19 3.97
C PRO A 13 15.45 -7.98 5.02
N ARG A 14 15.93 -7.96 6.27
CA ARG A 14 15.31 -8.60 7.42
C ARG A 14 14.07 -7.85 7.94
N ASN A 15 13.77 -6.71 7.33
CA ASN A 15 12.76 -5.75 7.78
C ASN A 15 11.49 -5.74 6.93
N LEU A 16 11.20 -6.74 6.09
CA LEU A 16 9.93 -6.75 5.33
C LEU A 16 8.69 -6.74 6.24
N THR A 17 8.78 -7.35 7.42
CA THR A 17 7.74 -7.34 8.47
C THR A 17 7.76 -6.04 9.29
N ALA A 18 8.92 -5.45 9.58
CA ALA A 18 9.02 -4.09 10.16
C ALA A 18 8.58 -2.98 9.18
N ARG A 19 8.62 -3.26 7.87
CA ARG A 19 8.15 -2.38 6.77
C ARG A 19 6.62 -2.37 6.66
N ALA A 20 5.94 -3.39 7.18
CA ALA A 20 4.49 -3.42 7.37
C ALA A 20 4.06 -2.72 8.67
N ASP A 21 5.02 -2.38 9.53
CA ASP A 21 4.80 -1.87 10.89
C ASP A 21 4.67 -0.33 10.94
N HIS A 22 4.93 0.36 9.82
CA HIS A 22 4.81 1.82 9.78
C HIS A 22 4.31 2.34 8.43
N VAL A 23 2.99 2.56 8.34
CA VAL A 23 2.36 3.32 7.26
C VAL A 23 1.78 4.61 7.83
N VAL A 24 2.29 5.74 7.35
CA VAL A 24 1.77 7.06 7.66
C VAL A 24 0.40 7.24 7.01
N ARG A 25 -0.59 7.68 7.79
CA ARG A 25 -1.94 8.01 7.30
C ARG A 25 -1.90 9.18 6.31
N GLY A 26 -2.67 9.06 5.22
CA GLY A 26 -3.11 10.20 4.41
C GLY A 26 -2.67 10.22 2.95
N ASN A 27 -1.61 9.50 2.59
CA ASN A 27 -1.06 9.54 1.23
C ASN A 27 -1.26 8.20 0.49
N PRO A 28 -1.79 8.18 -0.76
CA PRO A 28 -1.92 6.97 -1.57
C PRO A 28 -0.56 6.35 -1.85
N ALA A 29 -0.49 5.03 -2.06
CA ALA A 29 0.76 4.28 -2.22
C ALA A 29 1.70 4.89 -3.28
N GLY A 30 1.16 5.46 -4.36
CA GLY A 30 1.89 6.12 -5.46
C GLY A 30 2.47 7.51 -5.16
N SER A 31 2.21 8.06 -3.97
CA SER A 31 2.73 9.36 -3.52
C SER A 31 3.74 9.23 -2.38
N ARG A 32 4.11 7.99 -2.06
CA ARG A 32 5.03 7.69 -0.98
C ARG A 32 6.44 7.47 -1.52
N PRO A 33 7.49 7.69 -0.73
CA PRO A 33 8.86 7.40 -1.17
C PRO A 33 9.03 5.95 -1.66
N GLU A 34 8.24 4.99 -1.14
CA GLU A 34 8.28 3.59 -1.57
C GLU A 34 7.75 3.30 -2.98
N SER A 35 6.97 4.20 -3.60
CA SER A 35 6.60 4.13 -5.02
C SER A 35 7.61 4.85 -5.92
N GLY A 36 8.62 5.48 -5.33
CA GLY A 36 9.78 6.00 -6.05
C GLY A 36 10.48 4.84 -6.75
N VAL A 37 10.48 4.87 -8.08
CA VAL A 37 11.30 3.94 -8.86
C VAL A 37 12.73 4.44 -8.66
N ASP A 38 13.58 3.64 -8.01
CA ASP A 38 15.00 3.87 -7.70
C ASP A 38 15.81 4.19 -8.98
N ASN A 39 15.57 5.38 -9.53
CA ASN A 39 16.15 5.88 -10.75
C ASN A 39 17.32 6.77 -10.33
N CYS A 40 18.47 6.57 -10.96
CA CYS A 40 19.77 7.10 -10.54
C CYS A 40 19.94 8.62 -10.69
N PHE A 41 18.85 9.40 -10.62
CA PHE A 41 18.83 10.85 -10.55
C PHE A 41 17.97 11.29 -9.35
N PRO A 42 18.56 11.85 -8.28
CA PRO A 42 17.83 12.21 -7.08
C PRO A 42 16.88 13.38 -7.36
N GLY A 43 15.59 13.23 -7.02
CA GLY A 43 14.70 14.39 -6.91
C GLY A 43 13.20 14.16 -7.06
N LEU A 44 12.68 12.97 -7.37
CA LEU A 44 11.27 12.78 -7.76
C LEU A 44 10.33 12.38 -6.61
N GLU A 45 10.87 12.05 -5.44
CA GLU A 45 10.15 11.43 -4.33
C GLU A 45 9.83 12.41 -3.18
N PHE A 46 10.58 13.50 -3.09
CA PHE A 46 10.36 14.61 -2.17
C PHE A 46 11.15 15.83 -2.64
N ASP A 47 10.67 17.03 -2.29
CA ASP A 47 11.36 18.26 -2.61
C ASP A 47 12.41 18.59 -1.54
N GLN A 48 13.68 18.64 -1.93
CA GLN A 48 14.80 18.92 -1.01
C GLN A 48 14.70 20.29 -0.33
N ARG A 49 13.96 21.25 -0.91
CA ARG A 49 13.66 22.53 -0.24
C ARG A 49 12.93 22.32 1.08
N ASN A 50 12.15 21.24 1.22
CA ASN A 50 11.46 20.90 2.47
C ASN A 50 12.40 20.38 3.55
N LEU A 51 13.56 19.83 3.19
CA LEU A 51 14.61 19.53 4.16
C LEU A 51 15.34 20.83 4.54
N ASP A 52 15.73 21.61 3.54
CA ASP A 52 16.51 22.83 3.72
C ASP A 52 15.73 23.97 4.41
N LYS A 53 14.40 23.92 4.47
CA LYS A 53 13.57 24.91 5.18
C LYS A 53 13.98 25.09 6.65
N ALA A 54 14.50 24.03 7.28
CA ALA A 54 14.93 24.00 8.67
C ALA A 54 16.46 23.89 8.83
N PHE A 55 17.25 24.36 7.84
CA PHE A 55 18.72 24.25 7.87
C PHE A 55 19.39 24.91 9.09
N PHE A 56 18.76 25.93 9.67
CA PHE A 56 19.23 26.61 10.87
C PHE A 56 18.34 26.22 12.06
N PRO A 57 18.91 25.72 13.17
CA PRO A 57 18.12 25.26 14.32
C PRO A 57 17.14 26.31 14.84
N GLY A 58 15.86 25.93 14.88
CA GLY A 58 14.79 26.79 15.37
C GLY A 58 14.26 27.83 14.38
N LEU A 59 14.68 27.79 13.11
CA LEU A 59 14.09 28.61 12.04
C LEU A 59 13.38 27.72 11.01
N THR A 60 12.27 28.21 10.47
CA THR A 60 11.73 27.72 9.18
C THR A 60 11.79 28.83 8.14
N VAL A 61 12.26 28.52 6.94
CA VAL A 61 12.52 29.48 5.87
C VAL A 61 11.80 29.08 4.58
N ASP A 62 11.18 30.07 3.93
CA ASP A 62 10.61 29.98 2.59
C ASP A 62 11.65 30.35 1.53
N PHE A 63 11.74 29.54 0.48
CA PHE A 63 12.66 29.73 -0.65
C PHE A 63 11.94 30.03 -1.98
N GLN A 64 10.62 30.18 -1.99
CA GLN A 64 9.85 30.21 -3.25
C GLN A 64 9.66 31.61 -3.83
N ARG A 65 10.00 32.67 -3.08
CA ARG A 65 9.67 34.04 -3.46
C ARG A 65 10.77 34.69 -4.31
N ARG A 66 10.37 35.44 -5.33
CA ARG A 66 11.30 36.27 -6.13
C ARG A 66 11.98 37.37 -5.33
N SER A 67 11.44 37.75 -4.18
CA SER A 67 12.03 38.75 -3.29
C SER A 67 13.11 38.19 -2.36
N GLY A 68 13.47 36.92 -2.48
CA GLY A 68 14.46 36.27 -1.61
C GLY A 68 13.81 35.37 -0.56
N SER A 69 14.63 34.84 0.35
CA SER A 69 14.19 33.85 1.33
C SER A 69 13.66 34.49 2.60
N ARG A 70 12.39 34.22 2.91
CA ARG A 70 11.69 34.79 4.05
C ARG A 70 11.71 33.82 5.23
N VAL A 71 11.99 34.31 6.43
CA VAL A 71 11.79 33.53 7.66
C VAL A 71 10.28 33.42 7.92
N LEU A 72 9.79 32.20 8.12
CA LEU A 72 8.38 31.91 8.37
C LEU A 72 8.11 31.70 9.85
N THR A 73 9.00 30.98 10.54
CA THR A 73 8.83 30.70 11.96
C THR A 73 10.15 30.77 12.72
N VAL A 74 10.05 31.13 14.00
CA VAL A 74 11.09 31.02 15.00
C VAL A 74 10.56 30.15 16.15
N HIS A 75 11.26 29.07 16.49
CA HIS A 75 10.89 28.18 17.60
C HIS A 75 12.14 27.66 18.32
N GLY A 76 12.32 28.09 19.57
CA GLY A 76 13.46 27.66 20.39
C GLY A 76 14.82 27.99 19.77
N GLY A 77 15.86 27.30 20.25
CA GLY A 77 17.22 27.39 19.69
C GLY A 77 17.91 28.75 19.85
N ALA A 78 19.06 28.89 19.17
CA ALA A 78 19.93 30.07 19.26
C ALA A 78 19.22 31.37 18.86
N ALA A 79 18.22 31.29 17.96
CA ALA A 79 17.43 32.45 17.56
C ALA A 79 16.56 32.98 18.71
N ALA A 80 15.80 32.10 19.37
CA ALA A 80 14.94 32.48 20.49
C ALA A 80 15.75 32.90 21.73
N GLU A 81 16.88 32.24 21.99
CA GLU A 81 17.80 32.59 23.10
C GLU A 81 18.36 34.02 22.99
N LEU A 82 18.56 34.50 21.77
CA LEU A 82 19.02 35.87 21.49
C LEU A 82 17.87 36.89 21.45
N GLY A 83 16.63 36.46 21.68
CA GLY A 83 15.46 37.34 21.76
C GLY A 83 14.80 37.67 20.41
N LEU A 84 15.02 36.85 19.38
CA LEU A 84 14.20 36.86 18.16
C LEU A 84 12.88 36.14 18.47
N THR A 85 11.76 36.77 18.21
CA THR A 85 10.42 36.25 18.55
C THR A 85 9.58 36.03 17.31
N GLN A 86 8.55 35.16 17.40
CA GLN A 86 7.61 34.96 16.30
C GLN A 86 6.88 36.26 15.93
N ALA A 87 6.65 37.16 16.88
CA ALA A 87 6.06 38.48 16.62
C ALA A 87 6.93 39.36 15.70
N ASP A 88 8.26 39.19 15.72
CA ASP A 88 9.16 39.90 14.79
C ASP A 88 9.06 39.32 13.37
N VAL A 89 8.78 38.02 13.25
CA VAL A 89 8.65 37.30 11.97
C VAL A 89 7.28 37.57 11.31
N ASP A 90 6.25 37.68 12.15
CA ASP A 90 4.85 37.89 11.75
C ASP A 90 4.50 39.35 11.46
N ASP A 91 5.40 40.31 11.74
CA ASP A 91 5.18 41.73 11.44
C ASP A 91 4.98 41.93 9.92
N PRO A 92 3.76 42.28 9.47
CA PRO A 92 3.47 42.42 8.05
C PRO A 92 4.18 43.62 7.41
N ASP A 93 4.54 44.63 8.20
CA ASP A 93 5.23 45.83 7.74
C ASP A 93 6.75 45.62 7.67
N SER A 94 7.27 44.57 8.31
CA SER A 94 8.70 44.27 8.39
C SER A 94 9.03 42.77 8.25
N PRO A 95 8.64 42.11 7.14
CA PRO A 95 8.95 40.70 6.94
C PRO A 95 10.46 40.45 6.93
N LEU A 96 10.91 39.39 7.60
CA LEU A 96 12.34 39.10 7.78
C LEU A 96 12.90 38.22 6.66
N TYR A 97 14.04 38.62 6.11
CA TYR A 97 14.73 37.93 5.02
C TYR A 97 16.16 37.54 5.37
N ILE A 98 16.67 36.48 4.75
CA ILE A 98 18.10 36.13 4.78
C ILE A 98 18.86 37.14 3.92
N TRP A 99 19.71 37.93 4.55
CA TRP A 99 20.61 38.87 3.90
C TRP A 99 22.01 38.31 3.65
N GLY A 100 22.45 37.36 4.46
CA GLY A 100 23.75 36.72 4.26
C GLY A 100 23.92 35.42 5.02
N LEU A 101 24.80 34.57 4.50
CA LEU A 101 25.14 33.26 5.05
C LEU A 101 26.64 33.12 5.20
N CYS A 102 27.11 32.40 6.22
CA CYS A 102 28.51 32.02 6.32
C CYS A 102 28.63 30.58 6.82
N GLY A 103 29.41 29.77 6.14
CA GLY A 103 29.60 28.36 6.47
C GLY A 103 30.43 27.66 5.40
N ARG A 104 30.87 26.42 5.68
CA ARG A 104 31.63 25.64 4.71
C ARG A 104 30.70 25.14 3.60
N THR A 105 31.15 25.21 2.36
CA THR A 105 30.41 24.70 1.20
C THR A 105 31.12 23.56 0.47
N THR A 106 32.40 23.35 0.75
CA THR A 106 33.20 22.27 0.16
C THR A 106 34.06 21.60 1.22
N VAL A 107 34.37 20.31 1.02
CA VAL A 107 35.05 19.48 2.02
C VAL A 107 36.48 19.93 2.31
N ASP A 108 37.13 20.60 1.36
CA ASP A 108 38.49 21.15 1.45
C ASP A 108 38.57 22.47 2.23
N GLN A 109 37.44 23.16 2.45
CA GLN A 109 37.42 24.36 3.27
C GLN A 109 37.61 24.03 4.75
N THR A 110 38.45 24.82 5.42
CA THR A 110 38.58 24.84 6.88
C THR A 110 37.56 25.81 7.49
N GLU A 111 37.40 25.76 8.83
CA GLU A 111 36.59 26.76 9.55
C GLU A 111 37.07 28.20 9.35
N PHE A 112 38.36 28.43 9.04
CA PHE A 112 38.85 29.78 8.78
C PHE A 112 38.59 30.27 7.35
N SER A 113 38.41 29.34 6.41
CA SER A 113 38.23 29.62 4.98
C SER A 113 36.77 29.47 4.52
N ALA A 114 35.82 29.33 5.44
CA ALA A 114 34.39 29.30 5.12
C ALA A 114 33.94 30.62 4.46
N PRO A 115 33.31 30.60 3.28
CA PRO A 115 32.86 31.81 2.60
C PRO A 115 31.78 32.57 3.38
N VAL A 116 31.74 33.88 3.19
CA VAL A 116 30.57 34.73 3.47
C VAL A 116 29.86 34.97 2.15
N ILE A 117 28.59 34.63 2.11
CA ILE A 117 27.73 34.68 0.94
C ILE A 117 26.73 35.82 1.15
N ASP A 118 26.74 36.78 0.23
CA ASP A 118 25.74 37.85 0.18
C ASP A 118 24.48 37.32 -0.50
N CYS A 119 23.34 37.42 0.20
CA CYS A 119 22.03 37.00 -0.28
C CYS A 119 21.15 38.18 -0.69
N ALA A 120 21.65 39.42 -0.58
CA ALA A 120 20.90 40.61 -0.89
C ALA A 120 20.50 40.66 -2.37
N GLY A 121 19.19 40.79 -2.64
CA GLY A 121 18.67 40.90 -3.99
C GLY A 121 18.69 39.61 -4.81
N LEU A 122 19.07 38.48 -4.21
CA LEU A 122 18.87 37.16 -4.80
C LEU A 122 17.40 36.75 -4.71
N ASP A 123 16.94 35.95 -5.68
CA ASP A 123 15.66 35.27 -5.54
C ASP A 123 15.76 34.13 -4.50
N GLY A 124 14.61 33.66 -4.02
CA GLY A 124 14.57 32.64 -2.97
C GLY A 124 15.22 31.31 -3.38
N LEU A 125 15.21 30.95 -4.67
CA LEU A 125 15.82 29.71 -5.16
C LEU A 125 17.34 29.83 -5.26
N ASP A 126 17.84 31.00 -5.62
CA ASP A 126 19.25 31.33 -5.59
C ASP A 126 19.78 31.31 -4.16
N VAL A 127 19.03 31.83 -3.18
CA VAL A 127 19.38 31.72 -1.76
C VAL A 127 19.31 30.26 -1.29
N TRP A 128 18.29 29.50 -1.68
CA TRP A 128 18.19 28.07 -1.38
C TRP A 128 19.41 27.30 -1.85
N ARG A 129 19.86 27.54 -3.08
CA ARG A 129 21.07 26.89 -3.61
C ARG A 129 22.29 27.13 -2.72
N ARG A 130 22.41 28.33 -2.13
CA ARG A 130 23.49 28.64 -1.17
C ARG A 130 23.34 27.91 0.15
N VAL A 131 22.11 27.76 0.65
CA VAL A 131 21.80 26.98 1.86
C VAL A 131 22.08 25.49 1.64
N HIS A 132 21.69 24.98 0.48
CA HIS A 132 21.87 23.60 0.07
C HIS A 132 23.36 23.24 0.00
N ASP A 133 24.19 24.14 -0.56
CA ASP A 133 25.64 23.95 -0.64
C ASP A 133 26.33 23.93 0.75
N LEU A 134 25.67 24.33 1.84
CA LEU A 134 26.28 24.33 3.18
C LEU A 134 26.49 22.90 3.69
N LEU A 135 27.73 22.60 4.08
CA LEU A 135 28.12 21.37 4.74
C LEU A 135 27.76 21.39 6.24
N PRO A 136 27.69 20.21 6.89
CA PRO A 136 27.58 20.12 8.35
C PRO A 136 28.71 20.88 9.05
N GLY A 137 28.35 21.63 10.10
CA GLY A 137 29.27 22.44 10.89
C GLY A 137 28.68 23.77 11.31
N ARG A 138 29.51 24.65 11.88
CA ARG A 138 29.07 25.95 12.38
C ARG A 138 28.70 26.88 11.22
N VAL A 139 27.50 27.44 11.26
CA VAL A 139 26.97 28.40 10.29
C VAL A 139 26.58 29.71 10.98
N ALA A 140 26.61 30.81 10.22
CA ALA A 140 26.03 32.08 10.63
C ALA A 140 25.03 32.59 9.58
N VAL A 141 23.94 33.17 10.07
CA VAL A 141 22.86 33.75 9.25
C VAL A 141 22.68 35.21 9.65
N LEU A 142 22.71 36.10 8.67
CA LEU A 142 22.33 37.50 8.83
C LEU A 142 20.88 37.67 8.34
N LEU A 143 20.01 38.15 9.22
CA LEU A 143 18.60 38.44 8.94
C LEU A 143 18.35 39.94 9.00
N GLY A 144 17.47 40.45 8.15
CA GLY A 144 17.01 41.83 8.20
C GLY A 144 15.64 42.06 7.55
N PRO A 145 15.05 43.24 7.75
CA PRO A 145 13.71 43.56 7.28
C PRO A 145 13.68 43.85 5.78
N GLY A 146 12.75 43.22 5.08
CA GLY A 146 12.53 43.40 3.65
C GLY A 146 13.65 42.82 2.75
N PRO A 147 13.38 42.78 1.44
CA PRO A 147 14.35 42.30 0.46
C PRO A 147 15.38 43.39 0.12
N GLY A 148 16.55 43.35 0.76
CA GLY A 148 17.67 44.27 0.50
C GLY A 148 18.52 44.51 1.75
N ALA A 149 19.85 44.42 1.63
CA ALA A 149 20.77 44.47 2.78
C ALA A 149 21.00 45.88 3.35
N SER A 150 19.96 46.57 3.79
CA SER A 150 20.09 47.88 4.43
C SER A 150 19.08 48.10 5.55
N SER A 151 19.58 48.24 6.78
CA SER A 151 18.88 48.86 7.92
C SER A 151 19.87 49.76 8.69
N GLU A 152 19.37 50.58 9.63
CA GLU A 152 20.23 51.42 10.47
C GLU A 152 21.29 50.61 11.26
N GLY A 153 21.02 49.32 11.49
CA GLY A 153 21.89 48.42 12.23
C GLY A 153 23.07 47.82 11.44
N THR A 154 23.10 47.89 10.10
CA THR A 154 24.02 47.08 9.27
C THR A 154 25.51 47.30 9.59
N LEU A 155 25.89 48.50 10.04
CA LEU A 155 27.27 48.80 10.47
C LEU A 155 27.76 47.97 11.67
N ALA A 156 26.83 47.42 12.47
CA ALA A 156 27.16 46.63 13.66
C ALA A 156 27.52 45.17 13.36
N VAL A 157 27.26 44.69 12.13
CA VAL A 157 27.54 43.28 11.75
C VAL A 157 29.05 43.04 11.64
N GLY A 158 29.83 44.00 11.15
CA GLY A 158 31.27 43.83 10.96
C GLY A 158 31.61 42.64 10.06
N ASP A 159 32.49 41.75 10.51
CA ASP A 159 32.88 40.52 9.79
C ASP A 159 32.02 39.33 10.26
N LEU A 160 31.04 38.92 9.43
CA LEU A 160 30.16 37.78 9.70
C LEU A 160 30.92 36.46 9.91
N GLY A 161 32.04 36.28 9.21
CA GLY A 161 32.90 35.11 9.39
C GLY A 161 33.61 35.11 10.74
N ALA A 162 34.03 36.28 11.23
CA ALA A 162 34.58 36.42 12.58
C ALA A 162 33.52 36.17 13.66
N LEU A 163 32.30 36.71 13.49
CA LEU A 163 31.18 36.46 14.40
C LEU A 163 30.85 34.96 14.48
N ARG A 164 30.81 34.27 13.34
CA ARG A 164 30.60 32.81 13.27
C ARG A 164 31.65 32.03 14.06
N ARG A 165 32.94 32.33 13.84
CA ARG A 165 34.05 31.64 14.51
C ARG A 165 34.07 31.88 16.03
N ASN A 166 33.62 33.05 16.46
CA ASN A 166 33.58 33.42 17.87
C ASN A 166 32.25 33.06 18.57
N ASN A 167 31.33 32.40 17.86
CA ASN A 167 29.98 32.09 18.34
C ASN A 167 29.24 33.33 18.87
N ALA A 168 29.41 34.47 18.22
CA ALA A 168 28.90 35.76 18.65
C ALA A 168 27.67 36.18 17.83
N GLY A 169 26.50 35.64 18.20
CA GLY A 169 25.21 36.06 17.66
C GLY A 169 24.56 37.18 18.49
N PHE A 170 23.69 37.98 17.86
CA PHE A 170 22.90 39.02 18.52
C PHE A 170 21.64 39.38 17.72
N VAL A 171 20.63 39.89 18.42
CA VAL A 171 19.45 40.55 17.82
C VAL A 171 19.53 42.03 18.16
N ARG A 172 19.33 42.90 17.16
CA ARG A 172 19.37 44.34 17.32
C ARG A 172 17.99 44.95 17.05
N ARG A 173 17.62 45.87 17.93
CA ARG A 173 16.36 46.63 17.87
C ARG A 173 16.66 48.12 17.91
N GLY A 174 15.84 48.89 17.22
CA GLY A 174 15.95 50.35 17.17
C GLY A 174 15.43 51.03 18.43
N PRO A 175 15.55 52.37 18.50
CA PRO A 175 15.11 53.15 19.67
C PRO A 175 13.61 53.02 19.99
N SER A 176 12.79 52.71 19.00
CA SER A 176 11.35 52.46 19.13
C SER A 176 11.01 51.00 19.48
N GLY A 177 12.00 50.12 19.62
CA GLY A 177 11.82 48.70 19.89
C GLY A 177 11.63 47.81 18.64
N GLY A 178 11.50 48.43 17.45
CA GLY A 178 11.37 47.71 16.18
C GLY A 178 12.61 46.89 15.83
N PHE A 179 12.41 45.76 15.16
CA PHE A 179 13.50 44.90 14.69
C PHE A 179 14.37 45.62 13.64
N GLU A 180 15.70 45.55 13.78
CA GLU A 180 16.64 46.14 12.80
C GLU A 180 17.40 45.08 12.01
N LEU A 181 17.96 44.08 12.71
CA LEU A 181 18.65 42.92 12.14
C LEU A 181 18.96 41.87 13.21
N ALA A 182 19.32 40.68 12.79
CA ALA A 182 19.89 39.65 13.66
C ALA A 182 21.08 38.94 13.00
N VAL A 183 22.12 38.67 13.77
CA VAL A 183 23.17 37.71 13.41
C VAL A 183 22.98 36.48 14.29
N LEU A 184 22.72 35.34 13.68
CA LEU A 184 22.49 34.07 14.37
C LEU A 184 23.66 33.13 14.08
N VAL A 185 24.15 32.42 15.09
CA VAL A 185 25.24 31.46 14.96
C VAL A 185 24.87 30.15 15.64
N ALA A 186 24.91 29.04 14.90
CA ALA A 186 24.60 27.70 15.39
C ALA A 186 25.29 26.65 14.53
N ASP A 187 25.27 25.37 14.92
CA ASP A 187 25.61 24.30 14.00
C ASP A 187 24.42 24.09 13.09
N ARG A 188 24.72 23.86 11.81
CA ARG A 188 23.69 23.53 10.82
C ARG A 188 22.85 22.36 11.33
N ALA A 189 21.54 22.49 11.25
CA ALA A 189 20.63 21.46 11.69
C ALA A 189 20.92 20.14 10.94
N ARG A 190 20.81 19.03 11.67
CA ARG A 190 20.89 17.70 11.09
C ARG A 190 19.49 17.31 10.64
N TYR A 191 19.39 16.76 9.44
CA TYR A 191 18.13 16.21 8.95
C TYR A 191 17.79 14.88 9.61
N LEU A 192 18.84 14.14 10.01
CA LEU A 192 18.75 12.80 10.58
C LEU A 192 19.10 12.81 12.05
N ASP A 193 18.37 12.02 12.83
CA ASP A 193 18.67 11.70 14.23
C ASP A 193 19.86 10.73 14.37
N GLU A 194 20.09 10.23 15.59
CA GLU A 194 21.17 9.30 15.88
C GLU A 194 20.96 7.91 15.25
N ASP A 195 19.71 7.53 14.98
CA ASP A 195 19.33 6.25 14.38
C ASP A 195 19.28 6.31 12.84
N GLY A 196 19.52 7.50 12.27
CA GLY A 196 19.53 7.74 10.82
C GLY A 196 18.14 7.95 10.23
N VAL A 197 17.15 8.29 11.06
CA VAL A 197 15.78 8.62 10.67
C VAL A 197 15.63 10.14 10.54
N ILE A 198 14.78 10.60 9.62
CA ILE A 198 14.46 12.02 9.49
C ILE A 198 13.82 12.50 10.79
N ASP A 199 14.38 13.56 11.38
CA ASP A 199 13.99 14.06 12.70
C ASP A 199 12.48 14.45 12.73
N PRO A 200 11.63 13.69 13.43
CA PRO A 200 10.19 13.91 13.45
C PRO A 200 9.76 15.10 14.30
N GLU A 201 10.65 15.64 15.16
CA GLU A 201 10.38 16.88 15.89
C GLU A 201 10.52 18.10 14.97
N THR A 202 11.41 18.00 13.97
CA THR A 202 11.68 19.06 12.99
C THR A 202 10.81 18.94 11.72
N TYR A 203 10.58 17.71 11.23
CA TYR A 203 9.83 17.44 10.01
C TYR A 203 8.56 16.64 10.33
N GLN A 204 7.40 17.27 10.15
CA GLN A 204 6.12 16.63 10.44
C GLN A 204 5.71 15.66 9.32
N PRO A 205 4.87 14.64 9.60
CA PRO A 205 4.33 13.78 8.57
C PRO A 205 3.69 14.58 7.42
N GLY A 206 4.12 14.30 6.18
CA GLY A 206 3.68 15.02 4.98
C GLY A 206 4.54 16.22 4.57
N ASP A 207 5.45 16.70 5.43
CA ASP A 207 6.30 17.88 5.13
C ASP A 207 7.20 17.67 3.91
N LEU A 208 7.77 16.46 3.76
CA LEU A 208 8.67 16.15 2.64
C LEU A 208 7.92 16.15 1.30
N THR A 209 6.64 15.82 1.34
CA THR A 209 5.76 15.74 0.16
C THR A 209 4.93 17.01 -0.07
N LEU A 210 4.95 17.97 0.88
CA LEU A 210 4.06 19.14 0.90
C LEU A 210 4.17 20.02 -0.36
N SER A 211 5.37 20.13 -0.92
CA SER A 211 5.63 20.90 -2.14
C SER A 211 5.79 20.03 -3.39
N LEU A 212 5.42 18.74 -3.33
CA LEU A 212 5.26 17.91 -4.53
C LEU A 212 4.09 18.39 -5.40
N CYS A 213 3.27 19.34 -4.93
CA CYS A 213 2.29 20.05 -5.72
C CYS A 213 2.90 21.19 -6.57
N ALA A 214 4.12 21.64 -6.26
CA ALA A 214 4.72 22.86 -6.80
C ALA A 214 6.20 22.63 -7.15
N PRO A 215 6.59 22.30 -8.41
CA PRO A 215 6.04 22.67 -9.72
C PRO A 215 6.04 21.47 -10.71
N TRP A 216 5.76 20.26 -10.23
CA TRP A 216 5.91 19.00 -10.99
C TRP A 216 4.93 18.83 -12.15
N GLN A 217 3.83 19.56 -12.14
CA GLN A 217 2.90 19.61 -13.28
C GLN A 217 3.58 20.12 -14.57
N TYR A 218 4.67 20.89 -14.45
CA TYR A 218 5.51 21.28 -15.58
C TYR A 218 6.10 20.06 -16.30
N ASP A 219 6.69 19.13 -15.55
CA ASP A 219 7.36 17.94 -16.11
C ASP A 219 6.35 16.95 -16.72
N PHE A 220 5.13 16.90 -16.17
CA PHE A 220 4.06 16.07 -16.73
C PHE A 220 3.40 16.66 -17.98
N ARG A 221 3.34 18.00 -18.10
CA ARG A 221 2.71 18.66 -19.27
C ARG A 221 3.36 18.26 -20.60
N ASP A 222 4.68 18.07 -20.60
CA ASP A 222 5.44 17.65 -21.79
C ASP A 222 5.91 16.17 -21.71
N CYS A 223 5.44 15.37 -20.74
CA CYS A 223 5.84 13.97 -20.60
C CYS A 223 5.16 13.09 -21.65
N GLY A 224 5.92 12.68 -22.67
CA GLY A 224 5.48 11.75 -23.72
C GLY A 224 5.65 10.26 -23.38
N CYS A 225 6.00 9.92 -22.14
CA CYS A 225 6.31 8.54 -21.74
C CYS A 225 5.05 7.79 -21.30
N TRP A 226 4.70 6.72 -22.00
CA TRP A 226 3.58 5.81 -21.68
C TRP A 226 3.94 4.71 -20.66
N TYR A 227 5.15 4.77 -20.08
CA TYR A 227 5.76 3.66 -19.36
C TYR A 227 5.61 3.74 -17.82
N TRP A 228 5.24 4.91 -17.28
CA TRP A 228 5.00 5.11 -15.85
C TRP A 228 3.58 4.72 -15.43
N ALA A 229 3.40 4.14 -14.25
CA ALA A 229 2.07 3.92 -13.67
C ALA A 229 1.35 5.26 -13.36
N ALA A 230 2.10 6.35 -13.20
CA ALA A 230 1.62 7.72 -13.04
C ALA A 230 1.80 8.57 -14.33
N SER A 231 1.83 7.96 -15.53
CA SER A 231 2.15 8.67 -16.79
C SER A 231 1.17 9.77 -17.21
N LYS A 232 -0.01 9.81 -16.60
CA LYS A 232 -1.06 10.77 -16.91
C LYS A 232 -1.71 11.37 -15.65
N PRO A 233 -0.94 12.06 -14.78
CA PRO A 233 -1.53 12.76 -13.63
C PRO A 233 -2.31 14.02 -14.09
N ASP A 234 -2.17 14.37 -15.37
CA ASP A 234 -3.02 15.30 -16.09
C ASP A 234 -4.38 14.69 -16.46
N VAL A 235 -4.69 13.42 -16.14
CA VAL A 235 -5.99 12.79 -16.39
C VAL A 235 -6.64 12.37 -15.08
N THR A 236 -7.87 12.83 -14.86
CA THR A 236 -8.69 12.55 -13.66
C THR A 236 -10.16 12.36 -14.05
N SER A 237 -11.00 11.88 -13.13
CA SER A 237 -12.46 11.85 -13.29
C SER A 237 -13.13 13.07 -12.66
N SER A 238 -14.33 13.43 -13.15
CA SER A 238 -15.12 14.53 -12.57
C SER A 238 -15.58 14.24 -11.14
N ALA A 239 -15.82 15.29 -10.35
CA ALA A 239 -16.25 15.15 -8.96
C ALA A 239 -17.55 14.37 -8.77
N ASP A 240 -18.42 14.29 -9.78
CA ASP A 240 -19.63 13.46 -9.80
C ASP A 240 -19.42 12.07 -10.43
N GLY A 241 -18.25 11.80 -11.02
CA GLY A 241 -17.91 10.58 -11.75
C GLY A 241 -18.56 10.47 -13.13
N GLY A 242 -19.27 11.51 -13.59
CA GLY A 242 -19.97 11.54 -14.88
C GLY A 242 -19.04 11.59 -16.09
N VAL A 243 -17.80 12.05 -15.92
CA VAL A 243 -16.76 12.05 -16.95
C VAL A 243 -15.54 11.29 -16.43
N ALA A 244 -15.26 10.14 -17.06
CA ALA A 244 -14.24 9.21 -16.60
C ALA A 244 -12.80 9.68 -16.83
N GLN A 245 -12.57 10.50 -17.86
CA GLN A 245 -11.26 11.00 -18.24
C GLN A 245 -11.37 12.47 -18.61
N MET A 246 -10.77 13.33 -17.80
CA MET A 246 -10.72 14.78 -17.96
C MET A 246 -9.28 15.25 -17.83
N ASN A 247 -8.94 16.29 -18.57
CA ASN A 247 -7.67 16.97 -18.38
C ASN A 247 -7.68 17.75 -17.05
N PHE A 248 -6.85 17.33 -16.09
CA PHE A 248 -6.68 17.99 -14.80
C PHE A 248 -6.07 19.40 -14.94
N LEU A 249 -5.30 19.68 -15.99
CA LEU A 249 -4.63 20.97 -16.23
C LEU A 249 -5.47 21.98 -17.03
N ARG A 250 -6.75 21.67 -17.33
CA ARG A 250 -7.65 22.51 -18.14
C ARG A 250 -7.93 23.93 -17.58
N ARG A 251 -7.78 25.02 -18.32
CA ARG A 251 -8.15 26.35 -17.79
C ARG A 251 -9.64 26.48 -17.47
N ASP A 252 -10.49 25.84 -18.28
CA ASP A 252 -11.93 25.80 -18.07
C ASP A 252 -12.31 24.60 -17.19
N ARG A 253 -12.71 24.87 -15.94
CA ARG A 253 -12.99 23.83 -14.94
C ARG A 253 -14.29 23.05 -15.18
N ARG A 254 -15.11 23.44 -16.16
CA ARG A 254 -16.32 22.67 -16.50
C ARG A 254 -15.96 21.22 -16.87
N PRO A 255 -16.73 20.21 -16.42
CA PRO A 255 -16.46 18.81 -16.77
C PRO A 255 -16.52 18.62 -18.29
N ALA A 256 -15.42 18.12 -18.86
CA ALA A 256 -15.28 17.84 -20.28
C ALA A 256 -14.29 16.68 -20.46
N ALA A 257 -14.59 15.81 -21.42
CA ALA A 257 -13.70 14.70 -21.75
C ALA A 257 -12.33 15.22 -22.22
N ASP A 258 -11.25 14.56 -21.82
CA ASP A 258 -9.91 14.85 -22.32
C ASP A 258 -9.82 14.59 -23.83
N LEU A 259 -8.89 15.27 -24.51
CA LEU A 259 -8.54 15.01 -25.89
C LEU A 259 -7.36 14.01 -25.91
N ASP A 260 -7.48 12.94 -26.69
CA ASP A 260 -6.52 11.81 -26.68
C ASP A 260 -5.06 12.19 -26.99
N SER A 261 -4.80 13.27 -27.74
CA SER A 261 -3.45 13.84 -27.94
C SER A 261 -3.46 15.20 -28.63
N ASP A 262 -2.33 15.92 -28.55
CA ASP A 262 -1.97 16.97 -29.50
C ASP A 262 -1.49 16.35 -30.83
N ALA A 263 -2.44 15.83 -31.61
CA ALA A 263 -2.29 15.55 -33.05
C ALA A 263 -1.07 14.72 -33.51
N THR A 264 -1.26 13.40 -33.70
CA THR A 264 -0.30 12.53 -34.42
C THR A 264 -0.64 12.31 -35.89
N GLU A 265 -1.79 12.81 -36.38
CA GLU A 265 -2.21 12.62 -37.77
C GLU A 265 -1.80 13.79 -38.69
N PRO A 266 -1.25 13.52 -39.90
CA PRO A 266 -0.86 14.56 -40.85
C PRO A 266 -2.06 15.45 -41.24
N GLY A 267 -1.99 16.74 -40.92
CA GLY A 267 -3.01 17.74 -41.28
C GLY A 267 -3.99 18.12 -40.17
N SER A 268 -3.83 17.60 -38.95
CA SER A 268 -4.55 18.06 -37.78
C SER A 268 -3.88 19.27 -37.12
N ASP A 269 -4.67 20.18 -36.53
CA ASP A 269 -4.17 21.37 -35.85
C ASP A 269 -3.39 20.95 -34.57
N GLN A 270 -2.06 21.04 -34.63
CA GLN A 270 -1.19 20.78 -33.49
C GLN A 270 -1.43 21.75 -32.33
N GLY A 271 -1.39 21.26 -31.09
CA GLY A 271 -1.49 22.07 -29.88
C GLY A 271 -2.91 22.39 -29.41
N ARG A 272 -3.94 21.75 -29.96
CA ARG A 272 -5.35 21.99 -29.57
C ARG A 272 -5.65 21.58 -28.13
N ARG A 273 -5.04 20.51 -27.61
CA ARG A 273 -5.14 20.09 -26.21
C ARG A 273 -4.31 21.03 -25.33
N THR A 274 -3.06 21.32 -25.68
CA THR A 274 -2.21 22.30 -24.98
C THR A 274 -2.88 23.68 -24.85
N LEU A 275 -3.63 24.13 -25.86
CA LEU A 275 -4.35 25.41 -25.81
C LEU A 275 -5.45 25.47 -24.76
N LEU A 276 -5.96 24.33 -24.30
CA LEU A 276 -6.95 24.22 -23.24
C LEU A 276 -6.31 24.19 -21.85
N GLU A 277 -5.00 23.94 -21.73
CA GLU A 277 -4.27 23.77 -20.47
C GLU A 277 -3.68 25.07 -19.95
N PHE A 278 -3.42 25.17 -18.64
CA PHE A 278 -2.64 26.26 -18.07
C PHE A 278 -1.27 26.41 -18.76
N THR A 279 -0.82 27.65 -18.90
CA THR A 279 0.54 27.93 -19.36
C THR A 279 1.54 27.63 -18.23
N TYR A 280 2.82 27.44 -18.56
CA TYR A 280 3.86 27.22 -17.54
C TYR A 280 3.90 28.30 -16.45
N PRO A 281 3.84 29.60 -16.78
CA PRO A 281 3.72 30.63 -15.74
C PRO A 281 2.40 30.55 -14.96
N GLY A 282 1.29 30.22 -15.63
CA GLY A 282 -0.03 30.10 -14.99
C GLY A 282 -0.10 28.95 -13.98
N LEU A 283 0.55 27.81 -14.28
CA LEU A 283 0.68 26.71 -13.33
C LEU A 283 1.47 27.09 -12.07
N ILE A 284 2.38 28.05 -12.16
CA ILE A 284 3.19 28.49 -11.01
C ILE A 284 2.44 29.55 -10.19
N SER A 285 1.69 30.44 -10.85
CA SER A 285 1.01 31.54 -10.17
C SER A 285 -0.37 31.18 -9.65
N ASP A 286 -1.09 30.27 -10.33
CA ASP A 286 -2.52 30.05 -10.13
C ASP A 286 -2.82 28.59 -9.73
N TRP A 287 -1.84 27.87 -9.17
CA TRP A 287 -1.96 26.44 -8.83
C TRP A 287 -3.07 26.15 -7.81
N ASP A 288 -3.43 27.15 -7.00
CA ASP A 288 -4.45 27.08 -5.94
C ASP A 288 -5.88 26.95 -6.47
N VAL A 289 -6.09 27.16 -7.77
CA VAL A 289 -7.39 26.96 -8.43
C VAL A 289 -7.62 25.51 -8.90
N LEU A 290 -6.61 24.65 -8.78
CA LEU A 290 -6.73 23.24 -9.14
C LEU A 290 -7.41 22.48 -8.00
N PRO A 291 -8.42 21.62 -8.31
CA PRO A 291 -9.12 20.84 -7.30
C PRO A 291 -8.20 19.78 -6.70
N VAL A 292 -8.54 19.33 -5.49
CA VAL A 292 -7.84 18.21 -4.87
C VAL A 292 -8.24 16.93 -5.61
N VAL A 293 -7.30 15.99 -5.79
CA VAL A 293 -7.59 14.70 -6.42
C VAL A 293 -7.44 13.60 -5.39
N LEU A 294 -8.52 12.86 -5.14
CA LEU A 294 -8.55 11.70 -4.25
C LEU A 294 -9.06 10.50 -5.04
N ASN A 295 -8.29 9.40 -5.08
CA ASN A 295 -8.63 8.19 -5.83
C ASN A 295 -8.98 8.45 -7.32
N ASP A 296 -8.13 9.20 -8.02
CA ASP A 296 -8.29 9.57 -9.44
C ASP A 296 -9.57 10.37 -9.76
N ARG A 297 -10.09 11.10 -8.77
CA ARG A 297 -11.30 11.91 -8.87
C ARG A 297 -11.07 13.29 -8.29
N GLU A 298 -11.46 14.33 -9.04
CA GLU A 298 -11.47 15.70 -8.51
C GLU A 298 -12.46 15.81 -7.35
N ASP A 299 -12.08 16.52 -6.30
CA ASP A 299 -12.92 16.81 -5.15
C ASP A 299 -12.94 18.33 -4.91
N ASP A 300 -14.14 18.86 -4.68
CA ASP A 300 -14.39 20.30 -4.53
C ASP A 300 -14.00 20.79 -3.13
N ALA A 301 -13.72 19.89 -2.18
CA ALA A 301 -13.21 20.24 -0.86
C ALA A 301 -12.39 19.11 -0.22
N LEU A 302 -11.30 19.47 0.48
CA LEU A 302 -10.75 18.65 1.55
C LEU A 302 -11.75 18.66 2.70
N GLY A 303 -12.81 17.87 2.60
CA GLY A 303 -13.71 17.64 3.72
C GLY A 303 -12.85 17.10 4.85
N THR A 304 -12.67 17.87 5.93
CA THR A 304 -12.13 17.32 7.16
C THR A 304 -13.13 16.22 7.56
N PRO A 305 -12.72 14.94 7.58
CA PRO A 305 -13.68 13.88 7.92
C PRO A 305 -14.26 14.24 9.27
N GLY A 306 -15.60 14.35 9.35
CA GLY A 306 -16.26 14.57 10.63
C GLY A 306 -15.81 13.50 11.62
N PRO A 307 -15.74 13.81 12.93
CA PRO A 307 -15.37 12.81 13.92
C PRO A 307 -16.27 11.60 13.76
N SER A 308 -15.66 10.44 13.48
CA SER A 308 -16.42 9.23 13.23
C SER A 308 -17.25 8.87 14.46
N ALA A 309 -18.56 8.71 14.25
CA ALA A 309 -19.56 8.37 15.27
C ALA A 309 -19.43 6.92 15.77
N VAL A 310 -18.49 6.16 15.23
CA VAL A 310 -18.25 4.75 15.57
C VAL A 310 -17.82 4.62 17.03
N GLN A 311 -18.58 3.80 17.77
CA GLN A 311 -18.28 3.42 19.13
C GLN A 311 -17.15 2.37 19.14
N PRO A 312 -16.00 2.66 19.78
CA PRO A 312 -14.88 1.71 19.80
C PRO A 312 -15.20 0.48 20.63
N MET A 313 -14.89 -0.70 20.09
CA MET A 313 -15.11 -1.98 20.76
C MET A 313 -14.13 -2.18 21.93
N ASP A 314 -14.38 -3.22 22.73
CA ASP A 314 -13.38 -3.75 23.67
C ASP A 314 -12.54 -4.86 23.02
N ARG A 315 -11.45 -5.27 23.69
CA ARG A 315 -10.52 -6.28 23.17
C ARG A 315 -11.20 -7.63 22.91
N ALA A 316 -12.13 -8.03 23.77
CA ALA A 316 -12.80 -9.33 23.65
C ALA A 316 -13.70 -9.37 22.41
N ARG A 317 -14.43 -8.27 22.17
CA ARG A 317 -15.29 -8.11 21.00
C ARG A 317 -14.49 -8.04 19.70
N VAL A 318 -13.34 -7.35 19.68
CA VAL A 318 -12.41 -7.35 18.53
C VAL A 318 -11.98 -8.77 18.17
N ILE A 319 -11.58 -9.57 19.17
CA ILE A 319 -11.18 -10.97 18.95
C ILE A 319 -12.35 -11.81 18.42
N GLU A 320 -13.54 -11.65 18.98
CA GLU A 320 -14.74 -12.36 18.54
C GLU A 320 -15.06 -12.06 17.07
N GLU A 321 -15.03 -10.79 16.68
CA GLU A 321 -15.29 -10.37 15.30
C GLU A 321 -14.21 -10.86 14.33
N LEU A 322 -12.93 -10.78 14.68
CA LEU A 322 -11.85 -11.33 13.84
C LEU A 322 -12.00 -12.84 13.64
N LYS A 323 -12.38 -13.60 14.68
CA LYS A 323 -12.66 -15.04 14.54
C LYS A 323 -13.84 -15.31 13.61
N ARG A 324 -14.91 -14.50 13.70
CA ARG A 324 -16.06 -14.60 12.80
C ARG A 324 -15.65 -14.29 11.37
N LEU A 325 -14.96 -13.17 11.14
CA LEU A 325 -14.52 -12.71 9.83
C LEU A 325 -13.59 -13.72 9.16
N ALA A 326 -12.67 -14.35 9.89
CA ALA A 326 -11.84 -15.43 9.34
C ALA A 326 -12.69 -16.56 8.71
N THR A 327 -13.80 -16.93 9.33
CA THR A 327 -14.70 -17.96 8.76
C THR A 327 -15.50 -17.45 7.55
N VAL A 328 -15.76 -16.14 7.48
CA VAL A 328 -16.44 -15.48 6.35
C VAL A 328 -15.51 -15.39 5.15
N GLU A 329 -14.25 -14.97 5.31
CA GLU A 329 -13.29 -14.91 4.18
C GLU A 329 -13.05 -16.30 3.60
N HIS A 330 -13.00 -17.33 4.46
CA HIS A 330 -12.91 -18.69 3.98
C HIS A 330 -14.18 -19.13 3.21
N ALA A 331 -15.36 -18.68 3.61
CA ALA A 331 -16.60 -18.98 2.90
C ALA A 331 -16.63 -18.31 1.52
N LEU A 332 -16.35 -17.00 1.45
CA LEU A 332 -16.28 -16.23 0.21
C LEU A 332 -15.23 -16.80 -0.75
N CYS A 333 -14.01 -17.06 -0.27
CA CYS A 333 -12.96 -17.70 -1.07
C CYS A 333 -13.45 -18.99 -1.75
N VAL A 334 -14.15 -19.86 -1.02
CA VAL A 334 -14.64 -21.14 -1.55
C VAL A 334 -15.83 -20.95 -2.51
N GLU A 335 -16.74 -20.01 -2.24
CA GLU A 335 -17.82 -19.68 -3.19
C GLU A 335 -17.26 -19.15 -4.51
N TYR A 336 -16.26 -18.25 -4.44
CA TYR A 336 -15.61 -17.65 -5.61
C TYR A 336 -14.84 -18.70 -6.42
N LEU A 337 -14.10 -19.59 -5.75
CA LEU A 337 -13.46 -20.73 -6.40
C LEU A 337 -14.48 -21.63 -7.11
N PHE A 338 -15.57 -22.00 -6.45
CA PHE A 338 -16.58 -22.86 -7.07
C PHE A 338 -17.25 -22.18 -8.26
N ALA A 339 -17.57 -20.90 -8.14
CA ALA A 339 -18.13 -20.09 -9.21
C ALA A 339 -17.16 -20.01 -10.41
N HIS A 340 -15.86 -19.84 -10.17
CA HIS A 340 -14.83 -19.92 -11.20
C HIS A 340 -14.85 -21.27 -11.92
N TYR A 341 -14.88 -22.40 -11.21
CA TYR A 341 -14.93 -23.73 -11.83
C TYR A 341 -16.23 -24.00 -12.60
N SER A 342 -17.31 -23.28 -12.27
CA SER A 342 -18.57 -23.38 -13.00
C SER A 342 -18.56 -22.69 -14.37
N LEU A 343 -17.62 -21.78 -14.62
CA LEU A 343 -17.47 -21.15 -15.92
C LEU A 343 -16.86 -22.12 -16.93
N ASN A 344 -17.36 -22.08 -18.17
CA ASN A 344 -16.88 -22.86 -19.29
C ASN A 344 -15.58 -22.27 -19.89
N ALA A 345 -14.63 -21.94 -19.01
CA ALA A 345 -13.30 -21.46 -19.36
C ALA A 345 -12.30 -22.63 -19.40
N PRO A 346 -11.44 -22.73 -20.42
CA PRO A 346 -10.30 -23.64 -20.35
C PRO A 346 -9.33 -23.18 -19.24
N LEU A 347 -8.53 -24.11 -18.70
CA LEU A 347 -7.49 -23.78 -17.71
C LEU A 347 -6.44 -22.82 -18.28
N GLU A 348 -6.04 -23.05 -19.54
CA GLU A 348 -5.16 -22.18 -20.30
C GLU A 348 -5.87 -21.77 -21.59
N LEU A 349 -5.80 -20.49 -21.97
CA LEU A 349 -6.41 -19.99 -23.20
C LEU A 349 -5.63 -20.52 -24.42
N PRO A 350 -6.25 -21.30 -25.32
CA PRO A 350 -5.57 -21.82 -26.50
C PRO A 350 -5.32 -20.72 -27.55
N GLU A 351 -4.24 -20.85 -28.31
CA GLU A 351 -4.00 -19.99 -29.49
C GLU A 351 -5.17 -20.10 -30.48
N GLY A 352 -5.72 -18.96 -30.91
CA GLY A 352 -6.87 -18.91 -31.81
C GLY A 352 -8.23 -19.15 -31.15
N ALA A 353 -8.34 -19.02 -29.82
CA ALA A 353 -9.60 -19.07 -29.10
C ALA A 353 -10.67 -18.13 -29.69
N SER A 354 -11.93 -18.57 -29.70
CA SER A 354 -13.04 -17.74 -30.16
C SER A 354 -13.24 -16.53 -29.25
N ALA A 355 -13.83 -15.44 -29.77
CA ALA A 355 -14.16 -14.27 -28.96
C ALA A 355 -15.02 -14.61 -27.73
N GLN A 356 -15.97 -15.55 -27.88
CA GLN A 356 -16.77 -16.06 -26.76
C GLN A 356 -15.89 -16.74 -25.71
N THR A 357 -14.98 -17.64 -26.13
CA THR A 357 -14.07 -18.33 -25.22
C THR A 357 -13.15 -17.36 -24.49
N THR A 358 -12.65 -16.33 -25.18
CA THR A 358 -11.81 -15.28 -24.59
C THR A 358 -12.56 -14.48 -23.53
N LEU A 359 -13.81 -14.10 -23.78
CA LEU A 359 -14.66 -13.40 -22.80
C LEU A 359 -14.90 -14.26 -21.55
N ILE A 360 -15.26 -15.53 -21.73
CA ILE A 360 -15.51 -16.46 -20.61
C ILE A 360 -14.21 -16.70 -19.82
N HIS A 361 -13.08 -16.88 -20.50
CA HIS A 361 -11.78 -17.04 -19.85
C HIS A 361 -11.40 -15.79 -19.05
N THR A 362 -11.60 -14.59 -19.62
CA THR A 362 -11.32 -13.32 -18.93
C THR A 362 -12.19 -13.18 -17.68
N ALA A 363 -13.49 -13.45 -17.79
CA ALA A 363 -14.41 -13.48 -16.64
C ALA A 363 -13.95 -14.50 -15.57
N ALA A 364 -13.55 -15.70 -15.99
CA ALA A 364 -13.06 -16.72 -15.07
C ALA A 364 -11.75 -16.33 -14.38
N ALA A 365 -10.84 -15.66 -15.09
CA ALA A 365 -9.58 -15.16 -14.52
C ALA A 365 -9.84 -14.10 -13.45
N GLU A 366 -10.80 -13.18 -13.69
CA GLU A 366 -11.18 -12.16 -12.71
C GLU A 366 -11.75 -12.79 -11.44
N VAL A 367 -12.74 -13.69 -11.56
CA VAL A 367 -13.33 -14.39 -10.41
C VAL A 367 -12.27 -15.19 -9.64
N PHE A 368 -11.35 -15.84 -10.36
CA PHE A 368 -10.27 -16.59 -9.72
C PHE A 368 -9.33 -15.70 -8.93
N ALA A 369 -8.92 -14.56 -9.48
CA ALA A 369 -8.00 -13.69 -8.80
C ALA A 369 -8.66 -12.99 -7.59
N VAL A 370 -9.96 -12.65 -7.63
CA VAL A 370 -10.68 -12.25 -6.40
C VAL A 370 -10.68 -13.39 -5.36
N ALA A 371 -10.88 -14.65 -5.77
CA ALA A 371 -10.78 -15.77 -4.85
C ALA A 371 -9.38 -15.93 -4.21
N VAL A 372 -8.31 -15.56 -4.93
CA VAL A 372 -6.93 -15.53 -4.41
C VAL A 372 -6.73 -14.38 -3.42
N ASP A 373 -7.37 -13.25 -3.67
CA ASP A 373 -7.37 -12.10 -2.77
C ASP A 373 -8.08 -12.46 -1.44
N GLU A 374 -9.19 -13.21 -1.48
CA GLU A 374 -9.83 -13.73 -0.26
C GLU A 374 -8.97 -14.74 0.53
N MET A 375 -8.13 -15.53 -0.15
CA MET A 375 -7.14 -16.38 0.56
C MET A 375 -6.12 -15.53 1.32
N ARG A 376 -5.81 -14.34 0.80
CA ARG A 376 -4.93 -13.37 1.44
C ARG A 376 -5.61 -12.68 2.62
N HIS A 377 -6.88 -12.32 2.48
CA HIS A 377 -7.69 -11.81 3.59
C HIS A 377 -7.75 -12.82 4.74
N LEU A 378 -8.05 -14.09 4.43
CA LEU A 378 -8.03 -15.18 5.42
C LEU A 378 -6.69 -15.27 6.15
N ARG A 379 -5.57 -15.14 5.43
CA ARG A 379 -4.23 -15.08 6.04
C ARG A 379 -4.09 -13.87 6.96
N TRP A 380 -4.41 -12.67 6.51
CA TRP A 380 -4.22 -11.44 7.28
C TRP A 380 -5.07 -11.39 8.54
N VAL A 381 -6.32 -11.87 8.49
CA VAL A 381 -7.16 -12.00 9.69
C VAL A 381 -6.54 -12.99 10.69
N ASN A 382 -5.98 -14.11 10.22
CA ASN A 382 -5.31 -15.06 11.09
C ASN A 382 -3.98 -14.52 11.65
N GLU A 383 -3.25 -13.71 10.89
CA GLU A 383 -2.07 -13.01 11.38
C GLU A 383 -2.45 -11.99 12.47
N ALA A 384 -3.54 -11.25 12.27
CA ALA A 384 -4.13 -10.34 13.25
C ALA A 384 -4.59 -11.07 14.53
N LEU A 385 -5.16 -12.28 14.42
CA LEU A 385 -5.45 -13.12 15.58
C LEU A 385 -4.16 -13.56 16.30
N GLY A 386 -3.12 -13.88 15.54
CA GLY A 386 -1.81 -14.24 16.07
C GLY A 386 -1.16 -13.13 16.91
N THR A 387 -1.22 -11.87 16.47
CA THR A 387 -0.72 -10.72 17.27
C THR A 387 -1.52 -10.52 18.56
N LEU A 388 -2.76 -11.01 18.61
CA LEU A 388 -3.61 -10.99 19.80
C LEU A 388 -3.42 -12.23 20.70
N GLY A 389 -2.52 -13.14 20.34
CA GLY A 389 -2.26 -14.39 21.07
C GLY A 389 -3.36 -15.44 20.89
N GLU A 390 -4.18 -15.31 19.86
CA GLU A 390 -5.28 -16.21 19.56
C GLU A 390 -4.87 -17.27 18.51
N PRO A 391 -5.41 -18.50 18.60
CA PRO A 391 -5.12 -19.53 17.62
C PRO A 391 -5.76 -19.21 16.26
N ALA A 392 -5.16 -19.74 15.19
CA ALA A 392 -5.71 -19.60 13.85
C ALA A 392 -7.10 -20.25 13.72
N VAL A 393 -8.00 -19.55 13.01
CA VAL A 393 -9.36 -19.97 12.68
C VAL A 393 -9.43 -20.28 11.19
N LEU A 394 -9.61 -21.57 10.88
CA LEU A 394 -9.72 -22.10 9.51
C LEU A 394 -11.11 -22.71 9.23
N GLY A 395 -12.08 -22.50 10.14
CA GLY A 395 -13.46 -22.88 9.92
C GLY A 395 -14.08 -22.12 8.74
N ARG A 396 -15.30 -22.50 8.33
CA ARG A 396 -16.05 -21.83 7.26
C ARG A 396 -17.41 -21.44 7.77
N ALA A 397 -17.80 -20.19 7.53
CA ALA A 397 -19.09 -19.68 7.95
C ALA A 397 -20.21 -20.45 7.24
N ALA A 398 -21.26 -20.80 7.97
CA ALA A 398 -22.46 -21.39 7.38
C ALA A 398 -23.38 -20.32 6.77
N GLU A 399 -23.25 -19.08 7.26
CA GLU A 399 -24.09 -17.94 6.91
C GLU A 399 -23.21 -16.68 6.86
N ILE A 400 -23.48 -15.81 5.87
CA ILE A 400 -22.78 -14.55 5.64
C ILE A 400 -23.81 -13.43 5.78
N GLU A 401 -23.57 -12.51 6.72
CA GLU A 401 -24.50 -11.40 7.02
C GLU A 401 -24.03 -10.10 6.37
N ARG A 402 -24.94 -9.46 5.62
CA ARG A 402 -24.75 -8.10 5.10
C ARG A 402 -26.01 -7.25 5.25
N ASP A 403 -26.90 -7.31 4.25
CA ASP A 403 -28.24 -6.69 4.27
C ASP A 403 -29.35 -7.75 4.51
N GLY A 404 -28.92 -8.99 4.71
CA GLY A 404 -29.69 -10.19 4.97
C GLY A 404 -28.75 -11.37 5.22
N VAL A 405 -29.31 -12.52 5.57
CA VAL A 405 -28.55 -13.76 5.82
C VAL A 405 -28.40 -14.53 4.51
N HIS A 406 -27.16 -14.68 4.03
CA HIS A 406 -26.84 -15.51 2.88
C HIS A 406 -26.27 -16.86 3.35
N PRO A 407 -26.97 -17.99 3.16
CA PRO A 407 -26.43 -19.29 3.51
C PRO A 407 -25.32 -19.67 2.53
N PHE A 408 -24.17 -20.08 3.08
CA PHE A 408 -23.05 -20.59 2.30
C PHE A 408 -23.52 -21.76 1.45
N ALA A 409 -23.28 -21.67 0.13
CA ALA A 409 -23.52 -22.79 -0.76
C ALA A 409 -22.64 -22.73 -2.01
N LEU A 410 -22.23 -23.90 -2.48
CA LEU A 410 -21.52 -24.04 -3.74
C LEU A 410 -22.49 -23.88 -4.91
N ARG A 411 -22.60 -22.65 -5.45
CA ARG A 411 -23.49 -22.33 -6.57
C ARG A 411 -22.70 -21.93 -7.83
N PRO A 412 -23.14 -22.35 -9.03
CA PRO A 412 -22.59 -21.83 -10.28
C PRO A 412 -22.72 -20.30 -10.36
N LEU A 413 -21.86 -19.65 -11.16
CA LEU A 413 -21.87 -18.20 -11.38
C LEU A 413 -23.06 -17.75 -12.25
N THR A 414 -24.29 -18.01 -11.81
CA THR A 414 -25.49 -17.48 -12.45
C THR A 414 -25.53 -15.95 -12.31
N ALA A 415 -26.40 -15.29 -13.07
CA ALA A 415 -26.57 -13.84 -12.94
C ALA A 415 -26.98 -13.41 -11.51
N GLU A 416 -27.75 -14.24 -10.80
CA GLU A 416 -28.14 -14.01 -9.40
C GLU A 416 -26.94 -14.16 -8.45
N GLN A 417 -26.14 -15.23 -8.61
CA GLN A 417 -24.95 -15.43 -7.78
C GLN A 417 -23.90 -14.35 -8.02
N LEU A 418 -23.71 -13.92 -9.28
CA LEU A 418 -22.82 -12.80 -9.60
C LEU A 418 -23.33 -11.49 -9.03
N GLN A 419 -24.65 -11.27 -9.01
CA GLN A 419 -25.20 -10.08 -8.35
C GLN A 419 -24.95 -10.12 -6.84
N TRP A 420 -25.11 -11.28 -6.21
CA TRP A 420 -24.72 -11.45 -4.79
C TRP A 420 -23.24 -11.11 -4.56
N PHE A 421 -22.32 -11.54 -5.43
CA PHE A 421 -20.91 -11.18 -5.31
C PHE A 421 -20.67 -9.66 -5.45
N ILE A 422 -21.37 -8.99 -6.36
CA ILE A 422 -21.31 -7.53 -6.46
C ILE A 422 -21.85 -6.88 -5.19
N ASP A 423 -22.96 -7.40 -4.67
CA ASP A 423 -23.61 -6.85 -3.49
C ASP A 423 -22.75 -7.05 -2.24
N VAL A 424 -22.17 -8.24 -2.04
CA VAL A 424 -21.34 -8.56 -0.85
C VAL A 424 -19.99 -7.85 -0.84
N GLU A 425 -19.45 -7.47 -2.00
CA GLU A 425 -18.19 -6.72 -2.13
C GLU A 425 -18.40 -5.21 -2.26
N ALA A 426 -19.65 -4.73 -2.41
CA ALA A 426 -19.89 -3.31 -2.56
C ALA A 426 -19.37 -2.54 -1.32
N PRO A 427 -18.77 -1.34 -1.48
CA PRO A 427 -18.32 -0.55 -0.33
C PRO A 427 -19.49 -0.27 0.63
N SER A 428 -19.26 -0.47 1.93
CA SER A 428 -20.29 -0.22 2.93
C SER A 428 -20.56 1.28 3.02
N GLN A 429 -21.83 1.68 2.83
CA GLN A 429 -22.24 3.08 2.95
C GLN A 429 -22.43 3.51 4.42
N GLU A 430 -22.46 2.53 5.34
CA GLU A 430 -22.60 2.72 6.79
C GLU A 430 -21.53 1.91 7.53
N VAL A 431 -21.00 2.44 8.63
CA VAL A 431 -19.98 1.75 9.43
C VAL A 431 -20.63 0.73 10.37
N GLY A 432 -20.05 -0.46 10.48
CA GLY A 432 -20.55 -1.55 11.33
C GLY A 432 -21.67 -2.40 10.72
N THR A 433 -22.03 -2.15 9.45
CA THR A 433 -22.97 -2.98 8.66
C THR A 433 -22.21 -3.66 7.52
N GLY A 434 -22.47 -4.94 7.26
CA GLY A 434 -21.71 -5.70 6.26
C GLY A 434 -20.27 -6.00 6.67
N ILE A 435 -19.53 -6.66 5.79
CA ILE A 435 -18.16 -7.14 6.04
C ILE A 435 -17.18 -5.95 6.08
N ASP A 436 -17.19 -5.14 5.03
CA ASP A 436 -16.34 -3.95 4.91
C ASP A 436 -16.59 -2.93 6.04
N GLY A 437 -17.86 -2.65 6.37
CA GLY A 437 -18.23 -1.80 7.49
C GLY A 437 -17.73 -2.32 8.84
N MET A 438 -17.63 -3.64 9.04
CA MET A 438 -17.05 -4.24 10.24
C MET A 438 -15.52 -4.04 10.30
N TYR A 439 -14.80 -4.23 9.19
CA TYR A 439 -13.36 -3.97 9.15
C TYR A 439 -13.04 -2.49 9.39
N VAL A 440 -13.84 -1.57 8.86
CA VAL A 440 -13.72 -0.14 9.16
C VAL A 440 -13.91 0.12 10.66
N GLN A 441 -14.90 -0.50 11.30
CA GLN A 441 -15.12 -0.37 12.74
C GLN A 441 -13.97 -0.96 13.58
N LEU A 442 -13.40 -2.09 13.15
CA LEU A 442 -12.22 -2.68 13.77
C LEU A 442 -11.02 -1.74 13.66
N HIS A 443 -10.71 -1.25 12.46
CA HIS A 443 -9.62 -0.31 12.22
C HIS A 443 -9.76 0.97 13.07
N GLU A 444 -10.97 1.53 13.14
CA GLU A 444 -11.24 2.67 14.00
C GLU A 444 -11.04 2.38 15.49
N THR A 445 -11.46 1.20 15.96
CA THR A 445 -11.27 0.79 17.35
C THR A 445 -9.78 0.71 17.69
N LEU A 446 -8.98 0.11 16.80
CA LEU A 446 -7.53 -0.05 16.98
C LEU A 446 -6.81 1.29 17.08
N VAL A 447 -7.23 2.25 16.26
CA VAL A 447 -6.64 3.60 16.25
C VAL A 447 -7.09 4.44 17.44
N LYS A 448 -8.36 4.33 17.85
CA LYS A 448 -8.92 5.12 18.97
C LYS A 448 -8.52 4.56 20.34
N LYS A 449 -8.20 3.26 20.43
CA LYS A 449 -7.83 2.57 21.69
C LYS A 449 -6.57 1.70 21.52
N PRO A 450 -5.43 2.27 21.10
CA PRO A 450 -4.20 1.48 20.89
C PRO A 450 -3.72 0.81 22.18
N GLU A 451 -4.02 1.37 23.36
CA GLU A 451 -3.62 0.83 24.67
C GLU A 451 -4.20 -0.56 24.99
N LEU A 452 -5.23 -1.00 24.26
CA LEU A 452 -5.82 -2.33 24.42
C LEU A 452 -5.03 -3.42 23.66
N PHE A 453 -4.06 -3.04 22.82
CA PHE A 453 -3.40 -3.94 21.87
C PHE A 453 -1.88 -3.70 21.85
N ALA A 454 -1.09 -4.74 22.15
CA ALA A 454 0.37 -4.62 22.25
C ALA A 454 1.06 -4.28 20.91
N GLU A 455 0.45 -4.67 19.77
CA GLU A 455 0.91 -4.40 18.40
C GLU A 455 -0.19 -3.62 17.63
N SER A 456 -0.73 -2.55 18.22
CA SER A 456 -1.87 -1.80 17.65
C SER A 456 -1.63 -1.31 16.22
N ASP A 457 -0.42 -0.87 15.92
CA ASP A 457 -0.06 -0.30 14.60
C ASP A 457 -0.05 -1.38 13.52
N ARG A 458 0.63 -2.50 13.79
CA ARG A 458 0.61 -3.69 12.93
C ARG A 458 -0.80 -4.22 12.70
N LEU A 459 -1.59 -4.30 13.77
CA LEU A 459 -2.96 -4.80 13.71
C LEU A 459 -3.84 -3.85 12.89
N ALA A 460 -3.72 -2.54 13.08
CA ALA A 460 -4.41 -1.55 12.25
C ALA A 460 -4.01 -1.67 10.77
N HIS A 461 -2.72 -1.92 10.49
CA HIS A 461 -2.23 -2.11 9.13
C HIS A 461 -2.81 -3.35 8.44
N LEU A 462 -2.79 -4.51 9.11
CA LEU A 462 -3.36 -5.75 8.59
C LEU A 462 -4.84 -5.58 8.22
N ILE A 463 -5.61 -4.91 9.08
CA ILE A 463 -7.03 -4.62 8.82
C ILE A 463 -7.19 -3.63 7.67
N LYS A 464 -6.32 -2.61 7.58
CA LYS A 464 -6.37 -1.63 6.50
C LYS A 464 -6.09 -2.25 5.13
N LEU A 465 -5.17 -3.21 5.03
CA LEU A 465 -4.89 -3.94 3.79
C LEU A 465 -6.14 -4.66 3.27
N ILE A 466 -6.92 -5.30 4.15
CA ILE A 466 -8.18 -5.97 3.79
C ILE A 466 -9.20 -4.96 3.25
N ILE A 467 -9.34 -3.80 3.92
CA ILE A 467 -10.26 -2.72 3.47
C ILE A 467 -9.87 -2.20 2.09
N ASP A 468 -8.57 -1.95 1.88
CA ASP A 468 -8.08 -1.37 0.62
C ASP A 468 -8.26 -2.32 -0.57
N GLU A 469 -8.09 -3.63 -0.36
CA GLU A 469 -8.24 -4.64 -1.41
C GLU A 469 -9.71 -4.96 -1.74
N GLY A 470 -10.61 -4.93 -0.74
CA GLY A 470 -12.05 -5.16 -0.94
C GLY A 470 -12.72 -4.18 -1.92
N GLY A 471 -12.26 -2.92 -1.97
CA GLY A 471 -12.79 -1.92 -2.90
C GLY A 471 -12.62 -2.30 -4.39
N ASP A 472 -11.57 -3.04 -4.72
CA ASP A 472 -11.32 -3.50 -6.08
C ASP A 472 -12.19 -4.72 -6.46
N HIS A 473 -12.61 -5.54 -5.49
CA HIS A 473 -13.45 -6.72 -5.75
C HIS A 473 -14.78 -6.36 -6.39
N PHE A 474 -15.46 -5.32 -5.87
CA PHE A 474 -16.70 -4.79 -6.43
C PHE A 474 -16.55 -4.41 -7.92
N ARG A 475 -15.46 -3.72 -8.26
CA ARG A 475 -15.19 -3.28 -9.64
C ARG A 475 -14.95 -4.49 -10.55
N ARG A 476 -14.21 -5.49 -10.07
CA ARG A 476 -13.89 -6.70 -10.83
C ARG A 476 -15.11 -7.57 -11.08
N PHE A 477 -15.99 -7.77 -10.09
CA PHE A 477 -17.26 -8.47 -10.32
C PHE A 477 -18.20 -7.69 -11.26
N THR A 478 -18.19 -6.36 -11.21
CA THR A 478 -18.92 -5.52 -12.18
C THR A 478 -18.35 -5.67 -13.59
N ALA A 479 -17.03 -5.79 -13.74
CA ALA A 479 -16.38 -6.10 -15.02
C ALA A 479 -16.76 -7.49 -15.54
N VAL A 480 -16.78 -8.51 -14.66
CA VAL A 480 -17.27 -9.86 -14.98
C VAL A 480 -18.70 -9.82 -15.52
N LYS A 481 -19.60 -9.07 -14.87
CA LYS A 481 -20.98 -8.88 -15.33
C LYS A 481 -21.02 -8.26 -16.74
N SER A 482 -20.14 -7.31 -17.01
CA SER A 482 -20.03 -6.68 -18.33
C SER A 482 -19.51 -7.64 -19.39
N HIS A 483 -18.48 -8.44 -19.10
CA HIS A 483 -17.94 -9.45 -20.02
C HIS A 483 -18.98 -10.51 -20.41
N LEU A 484 -19.85 -10.90 -19.48
CA LEU A 484 -20.86 -11.94 -19.67
C LEU A 484 -22.20 -11.41 -20.20
N ALA A 485 -22.40 -10.09 -20.27
CA ALA A 485 -23.71 -9.47 -20.57
C ALA A 485 -24.32 -9.91 -21.91
N ALA A 486 -23.49 -10.21 -22.92
CA ALA A 486 -23.93 -10.65 -24.24
C ALA A 486 -24.11 -12.17 -24.37
N LEU A 487 -23.79 -12.94 -23.31
CA LEU A 487 -23.83 -14.40 -23.30
C LEU A 487 -24.98 -14.91 -22.44
N THR A 488 -25.65 -15.96 -22.92
CA THR A 488 -26.63 -16.69 -22.12
C THR A 488 -25.93 -17.62 -21.12
N PRO A 489 -26.55 -17.94 -19.96
CA PRO A 489 -25.98 -18.89 -19.00
C PRO A 489 -25.53 -20.22 -19.62
N GLN A 490 -26.25 -20.73 -20.62
CA GLN A 490 -25.91 -21.97 -21.33
C GLN A 490 -24.63 -21.86 -22.16
N GLN A 491 -24.22 -20.65 -22.54
CA GLN A 491 -22.99 -20.41 -23.31
C GLN A 491 -21.75 -20.31 -22.42
N TYR A 492 -21.88 -19.78 -21.19
CA TYR A 492 -20.75 -19.50 -20.31
C TYR A 492 -20.66 -20.41 -19.08
N LEU A 493 -21.73 -21.12 -18.69
CA LEU A 493 -21.69 -22.09 -17.59
C LEU A 493 -21.47 -23.51 -18.10
N ARG A 494 -20.82 -24.31 -17.26
CA ARG A 494 -20.75 -25.77 -17.37
C ARG A 494 -21.98 -26.39 -16.73
N ASP A 495 -22.42 -27.53 -17.26
CA ASP A 495 -23.40 -28.38 -16.60
C ASP A 495 -22.69 -29.18 -15.49
N LEU A 496 -22.65 -28.60 -14.29
CA LEU A 496 -22.01 -29.21 -13.13
C LEU A 496 -23.03 -29.99 -12.30
N GLY A 497 -22.72 -31.25 -12.03
CA GLY A 497 -23.49 -32.10 -11.14
C GLY A 497 -22.61 -32.95 -10.22
N PRO A 498 -23.20 -33.86 -9.43
CA PRO A 498 -22.45 -34.76 -8.55
C PRO A 498 -21.57 -35.78 -9.31
N GLY A 499 -21.65 -35.80 -10.65
CA GLY A 499 -21.02 -36.78 -11.52
C GLY A 499 -21.85 -38.07 -11.67
N THR A 500 -21.37 -38.98 -12.52
CA THR A 500 -22.03 -40.25 -12.81
C THR A 500 -21.54 -41.39 -11.91
N GLY A 501 -20.64 -41.10 -10.96
CA GLY A 501 -20.09 -42.07 -10.01
C GLY A 501 -19.09 -43.04 -10.63
N THR A 502 -18.52 -42.72 -11.79
CA THR A 502 -17.46 -43.56 -12.37
C THR A 502 -16.27 -43.68 -11.39
N PRO A 503 -15.50 -44.78 -11.45
CA PRO A 503 -14.34 -44.95 -10.59
C PRO A 503 -13.35 -43.78 -10.67
N LEU A 504 -13.08 -43.28 -11.88
CA LEU A 504 -12.19 -42.14 -12.10
C LEU A 504 -12.73 -40.85 -11.46
N GLN A 505 -14.01 -40.52 -11.65
CA GLN A 505 -14.62 -39.33 -11.04
C GLN A 505 -14.59 -39.41 -9.51
N THR A 506 -14.88 -40.59 -8.95
CA THR A 506 -14.86 -40.82 -7.50
C THR A 506 -13.45 -40.64 -6.93
N GLN A 507 -12.42 -41.14 -7.63
CA GLN A 507 -11.02 -40.96 -7.26
C GLN A 507 -10.59 -39.49 -7.32
N LEU A 508 -10.95 -38.77 -8.39
CA LEU A 508 -10.62 -37.34 -8.53
C LEU A 508 -11.32 -36.47 -7.48
N LEU A 509 -12.59 -36.75 -7.16
CA LEU A 509 -13.31 -36.06 -6.08
C LEU A 509 -12.66 -36.31 -4.72
N THR A 510 -12.25 -37.55 -4.47
CA THR A 510 -11.55 -37.92 -3.23
C THR A 510 -10.20 -37.21 -3.13
N LEU A 511 -9.45 -37.14 -4.23
CA LEU A 511 -8.16 -36.46 -4.29
C LEU A 511 -8.31 -34.94 -4.12
N SER A 512 -9.34 -34.33 -4.70
CA SER A 512 -9.69 -32.91 -4.51
C SER A 512 -9.91 -32.58 -3.02
N ASP A 513 -10.79 -33.34 -2.35
CA ASP A 513 -11.07 -33.14 -0.92
C ASP A 513 -9.83 -33.40 -0.04
N GLN A 514 -8.97 -34.35 -0.42
CA GLN A 514 -7.70 -34.59 0.28
C GLN A 514 -6.73 -33.43 0.15
N TYR A 515 -6.58 -32.83 -1.04
CA TYR A 515 -5.74 -31.64 -1.20
C TYR A 515 -6.29 -30.44 -0.43
N TYR A 516 -7.60 -30.26 -0.39
CA TYR A 516 -8.22 -29.22 0.42
C TYR A 516 -7.97 -29.45 1.92
N ALA A 517 -8.15 -30.69 2.41
CA ALA A 517 -7.85 -31.05 3.80
C ALA A 517 -6.36 -30.86 4.15
N LEU A 518 -5.48 -31.25 3.23
CA LEU A 518 -4.03 -31.10 3.37
C LEU A 518 -3.63 -29.63 3.48
N LEU A 519 -4.18 -28.78 2.61
CA LEU A 519 -3.93 -27.34 2.62
C LEU A 519 -4.35 -26.72 3.95
N LEU A 520 -5.58 -26.97 4.42
CA LEU A 520 -6.05 -26.45 5.70
C LEU A 520 -5.19 -26.96 6.88
N GLY A 521 -4.74 -28.22 6.83
CA GLY A 521 -3.85 -28.79 7.84
C GLY A 521 -2.47 -28.11 7.90
N MET A 522 -1.96 -27.62 6.76
CA MET A 522 -0.67 -26.92 6.67
C MET A 522 -0.78 -25.41 6.95
N LEU A 523 -1.92 -24.78 6.65
CA LEU A 523 -2.09 -23.34 6.86
C LEU A 523 -2.02 -22.95 8.34
N ARG A 524 -2.56 -23.78 9.24
CA ARG A 524 -2.53 -23.52 10.68
C ARG A 524 -1.10 -23.39 11.25
N PRO A 525 -0.22 -24.39 11.12
CA PRO A 525 1.16 -24.26 11.60
C PRO A 525 1.91 -23.16 10.83
N THR A 526 1.56 -22.90 9.56
CA THR A 526 2.15 -21.77 8.81
C THR A 526 1.79 -20.42 9.44
N PHE A 527 0.53 -20.23 9.85
CA PHE A 527 0.08 -19.01 10.51
C PHE A 527 0.61 -18.89 11.94
N GLU A 528 0.66 -19.99 12.70
CA GLU A 528 1.20 -20.01 14.07
C GLU A 528 2.72 -19.80 14.11
N LEU A 529 3.46 -20.27 13.08
CA LEU A 529 4.91 -20.07 12.99
C LEU A 529 5.29 -18.70 12.40
N GLY A 530 4.40 -18.06 11.63
CA GLY A 530 4.66 -16.78 10.96
C GLY A 530 5.95 -16.81 10.14
N ASP A 531 6.85 -15.85 10.35
CA ASP A 531 8.16 -15.78 9.68
C ASP A 531 9.06 -17.00 9.93
N ARG A 532 8.76 -17.81 10.95
CA ARG A 532 9.49 -19.06 11.27
C ARG A 532 8.98 -20.28 10.50
N ALA A 533 7.89 -20.15 9.74
CA ALA A 533 7.31 -21.28 8.99
C ALA A 533 8.28 -21.88 7.95
N GLY A 534 9.38 -21.18 7.61
CA GLY A 534 10.38 -21.64 6.67
C GLY A 534 9.87 -21.63 5.22
N GLY A 535 10.77 -21.38 4.26
CA GLY A 535 10.38 -21.31 2.84
C GLY A 535 9.79 -22.62 2.30
N VAL A 536 10.08 -23.75 2.93
CA VAL A 536 9.68 -25.08 2.45
C VAL A 536 8.19 -25.37 2.69
N LEU A 537 7.63 -25.09 3.87
CA LEU A 537 6.19 -25.32 4.14
C LEU A 537 5.30 -24.42 3.27
N ILE A 538 5.72 -23.17 3.06
CA ILE A 538 5.04 -22.21 2.19
C ILE A 538 5.08 -22.69 0.73
N GLU A 539 6.24 -23.13 0.24
CA GLU A 539 6.38 -23.67 -1.12
C GLU A 539 5.50 -24.92 -1.34
N GLN A 540 5.47 -25.86 -0.38
CA GLN A 540 4.62 -27.04 -0.50
C GLN A 540 3.12 -26.72 -0.41
N SER A 541 2.74 -25.70 0.37
CA SER A 541 1.37 -25.20 0.42
C SER A 541 0.94 -24.65 -0.94
N ARG A 542 1.79 -23.84 -1.59
CA ARG A 542 1.54 -23.32 -2.94
C ARG A 542 1.38 -24.44 -3.97
N ARG A 543 2.24 -25.46 -3.94
CA ARG A 543 2.11 -26.63 -4.83
C ARG A 543 0.80 -27.37 -4.62
N THR A 544 0.39 -27.54 -3.36
CA THR A 544 -0.90 -28.17 -3.03
C THR A 544 -2.08 -27.35 -3.55
N MET A 545 -2.01 -26.02 -3.48
CA MET A 545 -3.02 -25.14 -4.10
C MET A 545 -3.08 -25.31 -5.62
N THR A 546 -1.94 -25.36 -6.31
CA THR A 546 -1.88 -25.63 -7.76
C THR A 546 -2.47 -27.00 -8.10
N ASN A 547 -2.13 -28.03 -7.34
CA ASN A 547 -2.64 -29.39 -7.57
C ASN A 547 -4.16 -29.48 -7.35
N LEU A 548 -4.68 -28.82 -6.32
CA LEU A 548 -6.12 -28.68 -6.09
C LEU A 548 -6.80 -27.96 -7.27
N HIS A 549 -6.20 -26.86 -7.74
CA HIS A 549 -6.73 -26.09 -8.85
C HIS A 549 -6.78 -26.90 -10.16
N GLU A 550 -5.71 -27.63 -10.49
CA GLU A 550 -5.67 -28.53 -11.65
C GLU A 550 -6.76 -29.63 -11.57
N ILE A 551 -6.90 -30.31 -10.42
CA ILE A 551 -7.91 -31.37 -10.24
C ILE A 551 -9.33 -30.84 -10.38
N ASN A 552 -9.61 -29.67 -9.80
CA ASN A 552 -10.93 -29.07 -9.88
C ASN A 552 -11.29 -28.63 -11.29
N HIS A 553 -10.33 -28.16 -12.08
CA HIS A 553 -10.54 -27.93 -13.52
C HIS A 553 -10.85 -29.22 -14.28
N ILE A 554 -10.16 -30.33 -13.99
CA ILE A 554 -10.41 -31.63 -14.64
C ILE A 554 -11.81 -32.14 -14.28
N LEU A 555 -12.19 -32.07 -13.01
CA LEU A 555 -13.53 -32.44 -12.54
C LEU A 555 -14.61 -31.63 -13.26
N ALA A 556 -14.47 -30.30 -13.24
CA ALA A 556 -15.47 -29.41 -13.78
C ALA A 556 -15.55 -29.47 -15.32
N ALA A 557 -14.43 -29.65 -16.03
CA ALA A 557 -14.42 -29.94 -17.47
C ALA A 557 -15.14 -31.26 -17.81
N GLY A 558 -15.17 -32.21 -16.88
CA GLY A 558 -15.94 -33.45 -16.96
C GLY A 558 -17.40 -33.36 -16.46
N GLY A 559 -17.91 -32.15 -16.17
CA GLY A 559 -19.28 -31.94 -15.66
C GLY A 559 -19.47 -32.31 -14.19
N VAL A 560 -18.39 -32.45 -13.43
CA VAL A 560 -18.42 -32.85 -12.01
C VAL A 560 -18.09 -31.66 -11.12
N ALA A 561 -18.99 -31.37 -10.17
CA ALA A 561 -18.84 -30.30 -9.20
C ALA A 561 -17.79 -30.66 -8.13
N PRO A 562 -16.74 -29.83 -7.92
CA PRO A 562 -15.86 -29.94 -6.77
C PRO A 562 -16.63 -29.79 -5.44
N ARG A 563 -16.20 -30.48 -4.38
CA ARG A 563 -16.96 -30.56 -3.11
C ARG A 563 -16.48 -29.60 -2.03
N PHE A 564 -15.18 -29.32 -1.96
CA PHE A 564 -14.57 -28.53 -0.88
C PHE A 564 -15.07 -28.98 0.50
N THR A 565 -15.07 -30.31 0.73
CA THR A 565 -15.60 -30.90 1.95
C THR A 565 -14.73 -30.46 3.13
N LEU A 566 -15.32 -29.77 4.11
CA LEU A 566 -14.57 -29.42 5.32
C LEU A 566 -14.13 -30.70 6.05
N PRO A 567 -12.86 -30.80 6.44
CA PRO A 567 -12.38 -31.93 7.21
C PRO A 567 -13.09 -32.06 8.56
N ALA A 568 -13.33 -33.30 9.01
CA ALA A 568 -14.03 -33.57 10.27
C ALA A 568 -13.35 -32.94 11.51
N TRP A 569 -12.03 -32.76 11.45
CA TRP A 569 -11.25 -32.13 12.52
C TRP A 569 -11.46 -30.60 12.61
N LEU A 570 -12.11 -29.97 11.62
CA LEU A 570 -12.60 -28.58 11.67
C LEU A 570 -14.10 -28.46 11.98
N THR A 571 -14.85 -29.57 12.02
CA THR A 571 -16.30 -29.56 12.20
C THR A 571 -16.77 -30.31 13.46
N GLY A 572 -15.87 -31.01 14.15
CA GLY A 572 -16.17 -31.76 15.37
C GLY A 572 -16.29 -30.90 16.64
N PRO A 573 -16.90 -31.43 17.72
CA PRO A 573 -16.98 -30.76 19.02
C PRO A 573 -15.56 -30.64 19.61
N GLY A 574 -14.98 -29.44 19.49
CA GLY A 574 -13.57 -29.14 19.77
C GLY A 574 -12.93 -28.22 18.72
N ALA A 575 -13.54 -28.07 17.55
CA ALA A 575 -13.04 -27.22 16.46
C ALA A 575 -13.25 -25.71 16.68
N GLY A 576 -14.08 -25.31 17.66
CA GLY A 576 -14.46 -23.92 17.92
C GLY A 576 -14.17 -23.40 19.33
N GLY A 577 -13.39 -24.12 20.15
CA GLY A 577 -13.22 -23.71 21.55
C GLY A 577 -11.89 -24.13 22.17
N GLY A 578 -11.01 -23.15 22.36
CA GLY A 578 -10.24 -22.87 23.60
C GLY A 578 -9.42 -23.95 24.30
N ALA A 579 -9.41 -25.20 23.86
CA ALA A 579 -8.55 -26.23 24.41
C ALA A 579 -7.32 -26.35 23.53
N ALA A 580 -6.13 -26.23 24.13
CA ALA A 580 -4.86 -26.55 23.51
C ALA A 580 -4.89 -28.00 22.99
N VAL A 581 -5.29 -28.16 21.72
CA VAL A 581 -5.18 -29.43 21.01
C VAL A 581 -3.69 -29.57 20.68
N ALA A 582 -3.04 -30.56 21.30
CA ALA A 582 -1.59 -30.75 21.25
C ALA A 582 -0.99 -30.58 19.84
N ASP A 583 0.16 -29.91 19.77
CA ASP A 583 0.96 -29.42 18.62
C ASP A 583 1.19 -30.39 17.43
N GLY A 584 0.68 -31.62 17.46
CA GLY A 584 0.85 -32.62 16.41
C GLY A 584 -0.42 -33.09 15.70
N GLN A 585 -1.64 -32.77 16.16
CA GLN A 585 -2.85 -33.34 15.53
C GLN A 585 -3.11 -32.80 14.11
N PHE A 586 -2.81 -31.53 13.85
CA PHE A 586 -3.01 -30.91 12.54
C PHE A 586 -1.93 -31.35 11.54
N THR A 587 -0.66 -31.37 11.95
CA THR A 587 0.45 -31.93 11.18
C THR A 587 0.20 -33.40 10.85
N ARG A 588 -0.31 -34.18 11.80
CA ARG A 588 -0.72 -35.57 11.58
C ARG A 588 -1.92 -35.70 10.65
N ALA A 589 -2.90 -34.80 10.74
CA ALA A 589 -4.05 -34.78 9.83
C ALA A 589 -3.60 -34.43 8.39
N ALA A 590 -2.69 -33.46 8.24
CA ALA A 590 -2.03 -33.14 6.98
C ALA A 590 -1.24 -34.34 6.44
N ALA A 591 -0.41 -35.00 7.27
CA ALA A 591 0.33 -36.19 6.88
C ALA A 591 -0.59 -37.33 6.44
N LEU A 592 -1.69 -37.57 7.16
CA LEU A 592 -2.71 -38.55 6.77
C LEU A 592 -3.37 -38.18 5.44
N ALA A 593 -3.74 -36.92 5.23
CA ALA A 593 -4.30 -36.46 3.96
C ALA A 593 -3.31 -36.64 2.80
N ALA A 594 -2.02 -36.36 3.02
CA ALA A 594 -0.96 -36.56 2.04
C ALA A 594 -0.75 -38.06 1.71
N ILE A 595 -0.77 -38.95 2.72
CA ILE A 595 -0.71 -40.42 2.50
C ILE A 595 -1.91 -40.87 1.66
N GLN A 596 -3.11 -40.39 1.99
CA GLN A 596 -4.31 -40.76 1.26
C GLN A 596 -4.30 -40.21 -0.18
N ALA A 597 -3.80 -38.98 -0.38
CA ALA A 597 -3.59 -38.39 -1.71
C ALA A 597 -2.60 -39.23 -2.53
N HIS A 598 -1.48 -39.65 -1.95
CA HIS A 598 -0.49 -40.52 -2.60
C HIS A 598 -1.12 -41.84 -3.07
N ALA A 599 -1.92 -42.48 -2.20
CA ALA A 599 -2.64 -43.71 -2.55
C ALA A 599 -3.69 -43.48 -3.66
N ALA A 600 -4.43 -42.36 -3.62
CA ALA A 600 -5.40 -42.00 -4.65
C ALA A 600 -4.73 -41.75 -6.01
N ILE A 601 -3.59 -41.06 -6.03
CA ILE A 601 -2.79 -40.81 -7.24
C ILE A 601 -2.32 -42.13 -7.87
N PHE A 602 -1.88 -43.10 -7.05
CA PHE A 602 -1.48 -44.43 -7.54
C PHE A 602 -2.64 -45.18 -8.20
N ALA A 603 -3.87 -44.95 -7.72
CA ALA A 603 -5.08 -45.55 -8.27
C ALA A 603 -5.57 -44.90 -9.58
N LEU A 604 -5.08 -43.70 -9.95
CA LEU A 604 -5.48 -42.95 -11.16
C LEU A 604 -4.95 -43.54 -12.50
N GLY A 605 -4.59 -44.83 -12.55
CA GLY A 605 -3.81 -45.51 -13.61
C GLY A 605 -4.34 -45.50 -15.07
N SER A 606 -5.35 -44.71 -15.40
CA SER A 606 -5.82 -44.49 -16.78
C SER A 606 -4.72 -43.83 -17.66
N PRO A 607 -4.62 -44.17 -18.96
CA PRO A 607 -3.63 -43.58 -19.87
C PRO A 607 -3.65 -42.05 -19.95
N GLY A 608 -4.83 -41.42 -19.80
CA GLY A 608 -5.00 -39.96 -19.89
C GLY A 608 -4.58 -39.19 -18.62
N ALA A 609 -4.62 -39.81 -17.45
CA ALA A 609 -4.29 -39.15 -16.18
C ALA A 609 -2.81 -39.35 -15.75
N ARG A 610 -2.01 -40.09 -16.53
CA ARG A 610 -0.67 -40.55 -16.14
C ARG A 610 0.33 -39.41 -15.96
N ALA A 611 0.28 -38.37 -16.79
CA ALA A 611 1.18 -37.22 -16.69
C ALA A 611 0.89 -36.37 -15.44
N LEU A 612 -0.39 -36.10 -15.18
CA LEU A 612 -0.87 -35.43 -13.96
C LEU A 612 -0.46 -36.21 -12.71
N ALA A 613 -0.79 -37.52 -12.68
CA ALA A 613 -0.46 -38.41 -11.58
C ALA A 613 1.04 -38.45 -11.29
N THR A 614 1.88 -38.41 -12.33
CA THR A 614 3.35 -38.39 -12.17
C THR A 614 3.83 -37.11 -11.50
N ARG A 615 3.36 -35.93 -11.94
CA ARG A 615 3.73 -34.64 -11.33
C ARG A 615 3.25 -34.56 -9.88
N HIS A 616 1.96 -34.81 -9.66
CA HIS A 616 1.34 -34.72 -8.34
C HIS A 616 1.98 -35.69 -7.34
N ARG A 617 2.37 -36.90 -7.78
CA ARG A 617 3.09 -37.84 -6.93
C ARG A 617 4.42 -37.27 -6.43
N VAL A 618 5.19 -36.63 -7.29
CA VAL A 618 6.49 -36.03 -6.90
C VAL A 618 6.29 -34.94 -5.85
N ASP A 619 5.27 -34.10 -6.01
CA ASP A 619 4.96 -33.04 -5.05
C ASP A 619 4.50 -33.60 -3.71
N VAL A 620 3.60 -34.59 -3.71
CA VAL A 620 3.11 -35.23 -2.48
C VAL A 620 4.23 -35.99 -1.76
N GLU A 621 5.13 -36.66 -2.48
CA GLU A 621 6.31 -37.33 -1.88
C GLU A 621 7.27 -36.31 -1.23
N ALA A 622 7.51 -35.17 -1.89
CA ALA A 622 8.32 -34.10 -1.32
C ALA A 622 7.69 -33.52 -0.04
N LEU A 623 6.37 -33.31 -0.04
CA LEU A 623 5.64 -32.82 1.11
C LEU A 623 5.61 -33.84 2.27
N LEU A 624 5.41 -35.13 1.99
CA LEU A 624 5.48 -36.18 3.02
C LEU A 624 6.85 -36.19 3.71
N ALA A 625 7.94 -36.00 2.97
CA ALA A 625 9.27 -35.88 3.55
C ALA A 625 9.37 -34.69 4.52
N VAL A 626 8.80 -33.54 4.15
CA VAL A 626 8.79 -32.32 4.99
C VAL A 626 7.94 -32.52 6.25
N LEU A 627 6.73 -33.04 6.12
CA LEU A 627 5.83 -33.28 7.26
C LEU A 627 6.44 -34.29 8.25
N THR A 628 7.11 -35.33 7.74
CA THR A 628 7.81 -36.32 8.57
C THR A 628 8.98 -35.71 9.35
N MET A 629 9.68 -34.71 8.78
CA MET A 629 10.73 -33.98 9.50
C MET A 629 10.17 -33.10 10.62
N HIS A 630 8.95 -32.57 10.46
CA HIS A 630 8.30 -31.69 11.44
C HIS A 630 7.56 -32.44 12.55
N ASP A 631 7.17 -33.71 12.35
CA ASP A 631 6.48 -34.51 13.38
C ASP A 631 7.40 -34.95 14.55
N GLY A 632 8.72 -34.90 14.39
CA GLY A 632 9.71 -35.22 15.44
C GLY A 632 9.76 -36.71 15.80
N GLY A 633 10.95 -37.30 15.80
CA GLY A 633 11.17 -38.72 16.08
C GLY A 633 10.65 -39.17 17.45
N GLY A 634 9.44 -39.75 17.48
CA GLY A 634 9.03 -40.74 18.47
C GLY A 634 9.61 -42.10 18.08
N ALA A 635 10.93 -42.27 18.20
CA ALA A 635 11.49 -43.60 18.26
C ALA A 635 11.14 -44.17 19.64
N ASP A 636 10.35 -45.23 19.64
CA ASP A 636 10.18 -46.12 20.78
C ASP A 636 11.56 -46.50 21.35
N GLY A 637 11.86 -45.97 22.54
CA GLY A 637 12.94 -46.46 23.37
C GLY A 637 12.41 -47.61 24.23
N ASP A 638 12.46 -48.83 23.70
CA ASP A 638 12.48 -50.05 24.51
C ASP A 638 13.84 -50.06 25.25
N GLY A 639 13.78 -49.89 26.58
CA GLY A 639 14.92 -49.86 27.50
C GLY A 639 14.48 -49.59 28.93
#